data_AF-A0A2E9SJ45-F1
#
_entry.id   AF-A0A2E9SJ45-F1
#
_cell.length_a   1.000
_cell.length_b   1.000
_cell.length_c   1.000
_cell.angle_alpha   90.00
_cell.angle_beta   90.00
_cell.angle_gamma   90.00
#
_symmetry.space_group_name_H-M   'P 1'
#
loop_
_entity.id
_entity.type
_entity.pdbx_description
1 polymer ?
#
loop_
_entity_poly.entity_id
_entity_poly.type
_entity_poly.pdbx_seq_one_letter_code
_entity_poly.pdbx_strand_id
1 'polypeptide(L)'
;SAVLELAKDLSRDKFEFQRLHGMGESLHDQVLEDSGVPCRIYAPVGAHKDLLAYLVRRLLENGANSSFVNQIVDTSITPEEIAKDPIDVVVGLGHNLSSKAIVHPSKIFGEQRRNSKGWDITDPVTVAEIDEGRNRYKSHQWKGGPILAVDSVSDEVVEVRNPANPDDLVGHITYTSDVDISSALDAAQDGFKQWSSVPAEERAAMIRRVGDLYEENVHELFALTTREAGKSLLDAVAEIREAVDFAMFYAIEGIRYKNDGEARGVMCCISPWNFPLAIFTGQILANLAAGNAVVAKPAEQTSLLAFRAVELMHQAGIPRAAIQLLPGTGATVGSGLTSDARVTGVCFTGSTATAQRINKAMTEHMEPDAPLVAETGGLNAMIVDSTALPEQVVRDVLASSFQSAGQRCSALRMLYVQKDIADNLLDMLYGAMEELGIGDPWQLSTDVGPVIDENARKKITDHCQKFEQQGKLLKKLNVPEKGLFVSPAVLQVSGIEELEEEIFGPVLHVATFEAKDIDKVIDAVNAKGYGLTFGIHSRVDRRIEHIASRIKVGNTYVNRNQIGAIVGSQPFGGEGLSGTGPKAGGPQYVRRFLRGEVVEKPAQSSDKVFSTDKAQKLIDKLAKAAVPEAEGRQALLEPFFGKVPAPLDEGYEEMPGPTGEQNHLSCHGRGLVLCLGPDAESAVEQAGTALSQGNKVVVIAPGAEKALADAIKAGLPVIASDGMLDPDALSHLTGFEAVVSVAEKPLLKQYRMALSKREGALLPVITEHKLDQRYVIERHLCIDTTAAGGNASLIASAE
;
A
#
# COMPACT_ATOMS: atom_id res chain seq x y z
N SER A 1 -43.00 10.68 32.37
CA SER A 1 -41.74 11.18 31.77
C SER A 1 -40.87 11.77 32.87
N ALA A 2 -39.62 11.33 33.01
CA ALA A 2 -38.70 11.85 34.03
C ALA A 2 -38.45 13.37 33.89
N VAL A 3 -38.39 13.87 32.65
CA VAL A 3 -38.25 15.31 32.37
C VAL A 3 -39.45 16.11 32.89
N LEU A 4 -40.68 15.59 32.73
CA LEU A 4 -41.88 16.23 33.29
C LEU A 4 -41.82 16.31 34.81
N GLU A 5 -41.37 15.24 35.48
CA GLU A 5 -41.24 15.21 36.94
C GLU A 5 -40.13 16.15 37.44
N LEU A 6 -38.99 16.22 36.76
CA LEU A 6 -37.91 17.16 37.06
C LEU A 6 -38.36 18.62 36.87
N ALA A 7 -39.24 18.88 35.90
CA ALA A 7 -39.75 20.20 35.57
C ALA A 7 -41.08 20.55 36.27
N LYS A 8 -41.55 19.76 37.24
CA LYS A 8 -42.88 19.95 37.88
C LYS A 8 -43.10 21.33 38.51
N ASP A 9 -42.02 21.98 38.94
CA ASP A 9 -42.03 23.31 39.55
C ASP A 9 -41.84 24.44 38.52
N LEU A 10 -41.62 24.10 37.25
CA LEU A 10 -41.54 25.05 36.13
C LEU A 10 -42.89 25.23 35.45
N SER A 11 -43.12 26.44 34.95
CA SER A 11 -44.27 26.68 34.08
C SER A 11 -44.09 25.97 32.75
N ARG A 12 -45.19 25.42 32.21
CA ARG A 12 -45.22 24.57 31.01
C ARG A 12 -44.80 25.30 29.72
N ASP A 13 -44.76 26.63 29.74
CA ASP A 13 -44.26 27.48 28.65
C ASP A 13 -42.73 27.66 28.66
N LYS A 14 -42.02 27.15 29.69
CA LYS A 14 -40.56 27.28 29.83
C LYS A 14 -39.76 26.21 29.11
N PHE A 15 -40.42 25.15 28.65
CA PHE A 15 -39.79 24.08 27.90
C PHE A 15 -40.78 23.48 26.90
N GLU A 16 -40.24 22.77 25.91
CA GLU A 16 -41.01 22.02 24.93
C GLU A 16 -40.36 20.65 24.74
N PHE A 17 -41.15 19.67 24.30
CA PHE A 17 -40.60 18.47 23.70
C PHE A 17 -40.39 18.69 22.20
N GLN A 18 -39.52 17.89 21.59
CA GLN A 18 -39.37 17.85 20.14
C GLN A 18 -39.46 16.41 19.65
N ARG A 19 -40.05 16.22 18.47
CA ARG A 19 -40.12 14.91 17.81
C ARG A 19 -39.87 15.05 16.32
N LEU A 20 -39.62 13.92 15.67
CA LEU A 20 -39.57 13.86 14.21
C LEU A 20 -40.98 13.76 13.61
N HIS A 21 -41.17 14.36 12.43
CA HIS A 21 -42.34 14.09 11.61
C HIS A 21 -42.41 12.62 11.16
N GLY A 22 -43.58 11.98 11.29
CA GLY A 22 -43.78 10.58 10.91
C GLY A 22 -43.24 9.55 11.91
N MET A 23 -42.73 9.97 13.09
CA MET A 23 -42.27 9.08 14.15
C MET A 23 -42.65 9.61 15.53
N GLY A 24 -43.03 8.72 16.46
CA GLY A 24 -43.34 9.08 17.85
C GLY A 24 -44.62 9.90 18.04
N GLU A 25 -45.53 9.92 17.05
CA GLU A 25 -46.80 10.67 17.09
C GLU A 25 -47.64 10.27 18.28
N SER A 26 -47.98 8.99 18.39
CA SER A 26 -48.81 8.47 19.48
C SER A 26 -48.25 8.79 20.87
N LEU A 27 -46.92 8.75 21.04
CA LEU A 27 -46.28 9.06 22.32
C LEU A 27 -46.40 10.54 22.67
N HIS A 28 -46.06 11.43 21.73
CA HIS A 28 -46.00 12.86 22.01
C HIS A 28 -47.36 13.54 22.00
N ASP A 29 -48.33 13.00 21.26
CA ASP A 29 -49.73 13.44 21.34
C ASP A 29 -50.29 13.11 22.73
N GLN A 30 -50.02 11.91 23.26
CA GLN A 30 -50.36 11.54 24.64
C GLN A 30 -49.68 12.45 25.67
N VAL A 31 -48.38 12.73 25.50
CA VAL A 31 -47.66 13.65 26.39
C VAL A 31 -48.25 15.06 26.35
N LEU A 32 -48.62 15.57 25.17
CA LEU A 32 -49.26 16.87 25.02
C LEU A 32 -50.63 16.90 25.70
N GLU A 33 -51.45 15.87 25.49
CA GLU A 33 -52.77 15.73 26.11
C GLU A 33 -52.68 15.68 27.65
N ASP A 34 -51.78 14.86 28.20
CA ASP A 34 -51.66 14.64 29.65
C ASP A 34 -51.00 15.82 30.36
N SER A 35 -49.96 16.40 29.76
CA SER A 35 -49.11 17.39 30.43
C SER A 35 -49.36 18.82 29.98
N GLY A 36 -50.02 19.06 28.85
CA GLY A 36 -50.18 20.39 28.25
C GLY A 36 -48.86 21.08 27.85
N VAL A 37 -47.73 20.37 27.87
CA VAL A 37 -46.43 20.88 27.43
C VAL A 37 -46.36 20.80 25.90
N PRO A 38 -45.98 21.88 25.20
CA PRO A 38 -45.94 21.90 23.74
C PRO A 38 -44.92 20.89 23.19
N CYS A 39 -45.21 20.35 22.00
CA CYS A 39 -44.29 19.52 21.24
C CYS A 39 -44.05 20.13 19.85
N ARG A 40 -42.79 20.41 19.51
CA ARG A 40 -42.39 20.88 18.19
C ARG A 40 -42.01 19.71 17.27
N ILE A 41 -42.54 19.73 16.05
CA ILE A 41 -42.24 18.72 15.04
C ILE A 41 -41.06 19.20 14.19
N TYR A 42 -39.97 18.44 14.20
CA TYR A 42 -38.89 18.56 13.22
C TYR A 42 -39.35 17.89 11.93
N ALA A 43 -39.62 18.69 10.89
CA ALA A 43 -40.21 18.23 9.64
C ALA A 43 -39.23 18.43 8.47
N PRO A 44 -38.47 17.39 8.06
CA PRO A 44 -37.67 17.44 6.84
C PRO A 44 -38.55 17.69 5.60
N VAL A 45 -38.18 18.65 4.76
CA VAL A 45 -38.87 18.97 3.50
C VAL A 45 -37.84 19.01 2.38
N GLY A 46 -38.08 18.25 1.31
CA GLY A 46 -37.17 18.17 0.17
C GLY A 46 -37.72 17.25 -0.92
N ALA A 47 -37.04 17.20 -2.06
CA ALA A 47 -37.39 16.24 -3.11
C ALA A 47 -37.00 14.82 -2.67
N HIS A 48 -37.61 13.79 -3.27
CA HIS A 48 -37.30 12.40 -2.93
C HIS A 48 -35.80 12.07 -3.00
N LYS A 49 -35.10 12.58 -4.03
CA LYS A 49 -33.66 12.36 -4.22
C LYS A 49 -32.83 12.85 -3.02
N ASP A 50 -33.19 13.98 -2.43
CA ASP A 50 -32.45 14.62 -1.34
C ASP A 50 -32.77 13.93 0.00
N LEU A 51 -34.01 13.47 0.16
CA LEU A 51 -34.46 12.76 1.36
C LEU A 51 -33.91 11.33 1.45
N LEU A 52 -33.67 10.65 0.32
CA LEU A 52 -33.12 9.29 0.31
C LEU A 52 -31.69 9.22 0.88
N ALA A 53 -30.84 10.20 0.61
CA ALA A 53 -29.51 10.29 1.20
C ALA A 53 -29.55 10.43 2.74
N TYR A 54 -30.63 11.02 3.26
CA TYR A 54 -30.88 11.21 4.68
C TYR A 54 -31.60 10.02 5.35
N LEU A 55 -32.31 9.20 4.56
CA LEU A 55 -33.23 8.17 5.05
C LEU A 55 -32.52 7.02 5.77
N VAL A 56 -31.37 6.55 5.27
CA VAL A 56 -30.67 5.41 5.90
C VAL A 56 -30.30 5.74 7.34
N ARG A 57 -29.62 6.88 7.56
CA ARG A 57 -29.29 7.34 8.93
C ARG A 57 -30.55 7.45 9.78
N ARG A 58 -31.66 7.91 9.20
CA ARG A 58 -32.92 8.05 9.92
C ARG A 58 -33.55 6.73 10.35
N LEU A 59 -33.48 5.71 9.49
CA LEU A 59 -33.90 4.35 9.82
C LEU A 59 -33.02 3.77 10.94
N LEU A 60 -31.71 4.06 10.92
CA LEU A 60 -30.81 3.59 11.97
C LEU A 60 -31.07 4.22 13.34
N GLU A 61 -31.43 5.50 13.40
CA GLU A 61 -31.78 6.20 14.67
C GLU A 61 -32.87 5.47 15.47
N ASN A 62 -33.84 4.84 14.77
CA ASN A 62 -35.02 4.24 15.39
C ASN A 62 -35.14 2.73 15.20
N GLY A 63 -34.31 2.15 14.33
CA GLY A 63 -34.30 0.72 14.00
C GLY A 63 -33.16 -0.07 14.63
N ALA A 64 -32.23 0.58 15.35
CA ALA A 64 -31.21 -0.13 16.12
C ALA A 64 -31.83 -0.92 17.29
N ASN A 65 -31.25 -2.05 17.69
CA ASN A 65 -31.76 -2.89 18.80
C ASN A 65 -31.85 -2.12 20.12
N SER A 66 -30.92 -1.18 20.35
CA SER A 66 -30.90 -0.31 21.52
C SER A 66 -31.86 0.88 21.44
N SER A 67 -32.58 1.09 20.33
CA SER A 67 -33.49 2.21 20.17
C SER A 67 -34.81 1.98 20.91
N PHE A 68 -35.26 2.98 21.68
CA PHE A 68 -36.54 2.95 22.39
C PHE A 68 -37.73 2.61 21.46
N VAL A 69 -37.72 3.13 20.22
CA VAL A 69 -38.78 2.86 19.24
C VAL A 69 -38.79 1.40 18.79
N ASN A 70 -37.64 0.75 18.73
CA ASN A 70 -37.55 -0.69 18.44
C ASN A 70 -37.97 -1.52 19.66
N GLN A 71 -37.52 -1.13 20.86
CA GLN A 71 -37.84 -1.85 22.09
C GLN A 71 -39.34 -1.81 22.43
N ILE A 72 -40.03 -0.70 22.18
CA ILE A 72 -41.47 -0.58 22.48
C ILE A 72 -42.36 -1.44 21.57
N VAL A 73 -41.86 -1.82 20.39
CA VAL A 73 -42.57 -2.74 19.48
C VAL A 73 -42.15 -4.20 19.66
N ASP A 74 -41.04 -4.45 20.37
CA ASP A 74 -40.60 -5.79 20.73
C ASP A 74 -41.35 -6.31 21.95
N THR A 75 -42.31 -7.20 21.70
CA THR A 75 -43.15 -7.82 22.75
C THR A 75 -42.38 -8.71 23.73
N SER A 76 -41.10 -9.00 23.49
CA SER A 76 -40.25 -9.75 24.41
C SER A 76 -39.69 -8.88 25.56
N ILE A 77 -39.69 -7.54 25.40
CA ILE A 77 -39.17 -6.60 26.39
C ILE A 77 -40.34 -6.05 27.22
N THR A 78 -40.21 -6.10 28.54
CA THR A 78 -41.27 -5.63 29.45
C THR A 78 -41.32 -4.10 29.53
N PRO A 79 -42.49 -3.49 29.76
CA PRO A 79 -42.59 -2.04 30.02
C PRO A 79 -41.69 -1.57 31.18
N GLU A 80 -41.52 -2.39 32.21
CA GLU A 80 -40.66 -2.10 33.35
C GLU A 80 -39.17 -2.05 32.97
N GLU A 81 -38.72 -2.93 32.06
CA GLU A 81 -37.36 -2.90 31.52
C GLU A 81 -37.13 -1.63 30.68
N ILE A 82 -38.10 -1.27 29.84
CA ILE A 82 -38.05 -0.04 29.01
C ILE A 82 -38.05 1.22 29.89
N ALA A 83 -38.84 1.22 30.98
CA ALA A 83 -39.00 2.36 31.88
C ALA A 83 -37.92 2.44 32.99
N LYS A 84 -36.93 1.54 32.98
CA LYS A 84 -35.86 1.50 33.99
C LYS A 84 -35.06 2.81 34.00
N ASP A 85 -34.72 3.30 35.19
CA ASP A 85 -33.94 4.54 35.32
C ASP A 85 -32.51 4.34 34.75
N PRO A 86 -32.15 5.02 33.64
CA PRO A 86 -30.82 4.88 33.06
C PRO A 86 -29.72 5.38 34.00
N ILE A 87 -30.02 6.28 34.95
CA ILE A 87 -29.05 6.77 35.93
C ILE A 87 -28.66 5.64 36.89
N ASP A 88 -29.64 4.92 37.44
CA ASP A 88 -29.38 3.78 38.31
C ASP A 88 -28.63 2.66 37.58
N VAL A 89 -28.96 2.43 36.31
CA VAL A 89 -28.22 1.48 35.45
C VAL A 89 -26.75 1.89 35.36
N VAL A 90 -26.46 3.15 35.02
CA VAL A 90 -25.09 3.65 34.86
C VAL A 90 -24.34 3.66 36.19
N VAL A 91 -24.98 4.09 37.28
CA VAL A 91 -24.40 4.04 38.64
C VAL A 91 -24.07 2.60 39.03
N GLY A 92 -24.94 1.65 38.68
CA GLY A 92 -24.73 0.22 38.91
C GLY A 92 -23.56 -0.39 38.14
N LEU A 93 -23.16 0.20 37.00
CA LEU A 93 -21.98 -0.23 36.24
C LEU A 93 -20.65 0.14 36.94
N GLY A 94 -20.66 1.10 37.85
CA GLY A 94 -19.48 1.55 38.58
C GLY A 94 -18.36 2.02 37.64
N HIS A 95 -17.23 1.32 37.64
CA HIS A 95 -16.09 1.63 36.77
C HIS A 95 -16.15 0.97 35.37
N ASN A 96 -17.14 0.11 35.11
CA ASN A 96 -17.29 -0.61 33.83
C ASN A 96 -18.14 0.19 32.83
N LEU A 97 -17.80 1.47 32.62
CA LEU A 97 -18.60 2.39 31.78
C LEU A 97 -18.30 2.25 30.29
N SER A 98 -17.08 1.88 29.93
CA SER A 98 -16.68 1.76 28.52
C SER A 98 -17.28 0.51 27.87
N SER A 99 -17.75 0.66 26.63
CA SER A 99 -18.19 -0.47 25.82
C SER A 99 -17.07 -1.51 25.68
N LYS A 100 -17.42 -2.79 25.86
CA LYS A 100 -16.50 -3.92 25.62
C LYS A 100 -16.45 -4.33 24.15
N ALA A 101 -17.42 -3.90 23.34
CA ALA A 101 -17.52 -4.23 21.92
C ALA A 101 -16.67 -3.30 21.04
N ILE A 102 -16.42 -2.06 21.49
CA ILE A 102 -15.65 -1.07 20.72
C ILE A 102 -14.19 -1.12 21.18
N VAL A 103 -13.31 -1.53 20.26
CA VAL A 103 -11.87 -1.57 20.51
C VAL A 103 -11.30 -0.15 20.46
N HIS A 104 -10.54 0.24 21.49
CA HIS A 104 -9.86 1.52 21.51
C HIS A 104 -8.84 1.63 20.36
N PRO A 105 -8.67 2.80 19.70
CA PRO A 105 -7.78 2.93 18.53
C PRO A 105 -6.35 2.44 18.74
N SER A 106 -5.79 2.59 19.95
CA SER A 106 -4.45 2.11 20.30
C SER A 106 -4.31 0.58 20.33
N LYS A 107 -5.44 -0.14 20.42
CA LYS A 107 -5.53 -1.60 20.55
C LYS A 107 -6.14 -2.29 19.32
N ILE A 108 -6.31 -1.58 18.21
CA ILE A 108 -6.96 -2.11 16.99
C ILE A 108 -6.26 -3.37 16.43
N PHE A 109 -4.97 -3.54 16.70
CA PHE A 109 -4.16 -4.70 16.31
C PHE A 109 -4.02 -5.75 17.44
N GLY A 110 -4.90 -5.68 18.44
CA GLY A 110 -4.89 -6.55 19.60
C GLY A 110 -3.69 -6.34 20.52
N GLU A 111 -3.30 -7.39 21.24
CA GLU A 111 -2.17 -7.37 22.17
C GLU A 111 -0.82 -7.61 21.47
N GLN A 112 -0.81 -7.88 20.15
CA GLN A 112 0.41 -8.14 19.40
C GLN A 112 1.26 -6.86 19.24
N ARG A 113 0.63 -5.76 18.80
CA ARG A 113 1.23 -4.41 18.77
C ARG A 113 0.22 -3.34 19.12
N ARG A 114 0.73 -2.22 19.62
CA ARG A 114 -0.02 -0.97 19.64
C ARG A 114 -0.16 -0.38 18.23
N ASN A 115 -1.20 0.41 18.03
CA ASN A 115 -1.32 1.33 16.90
C ASN A 115 -0.39 2.54 17.12
N SER A 116 0.02 3.18 16.03
CA SER A 116 0.67 4.49 16.05
C SER A 116 -0.24 5.57 16.66
N LYS A 117 0.35 6.55 17.36
CA LYS A 117 -0.37 7.72 17.89
C LYS A 117 -0.82 8.63 16.74
N GLY A 118 -2.08 9.07 16.78
CA GLY A 118 -2.58 10.15 15.94
C GLY A 118 -2.52 11.51 16.63
N TRP A 119 -2.62 12.57 15.83
CA TRP A 119 -2.81 13.94 16.30
C TRP A 119 -4.08 14.49 15.65
N ASP A 120 -5.02 14.96 16.46
CA ASP A 120 -6.27 15.52 15.98
C ASP A 120 -6.05 16.96 15.50
N ILE A 121 -6.01 17.14 14.18
CA ILE A 121 -5.83 18.46 13.55
C ILE A 121 -7.13 19.30 13.54
N THR A 122 -8.22 18.77 14.11
CA THR A 122 -9.49 19.50 14.30
C THR A 122 -9.65 20.02 15.73
N ASP A 123 -8.82 19.54 16.67
CA ASP A 123 -8.78 20.04 18.04
C ASP A 123 -7.83 21.26 18.14
N PRO A 124 -8.33 22.47 18.46
CA PRO A 124 -7.51 23.66 18.56
C PRO A 124 -6.43 23.58 19.64
N VAL A 125 -6.61 22.77 20.69
CA VAL A 125 -5.59 22.57 21.73
C VAL A 125 -4.42 21.79 21.14
N THR A 126 -4.71 20.64 20.53
CA THR A 126 -3.70 19.82 19.83
C THR A 126 -2.97 20.61 18.74
N VAL A 127 -3.67 21.41 17.93
CA VAL A 127 -3.06 22.25 16.89
C VAL A 127 -2.11 23.29 17.50
N ALA A 128 -2.51 23.95 18.59
CA ALA A 128 -1.65 24.92 19.27
C ALA A 128 -0.37 24.29 19.84
N GLU A 129 -0.47 23.08 20.40
CA GLU A 129 0.70 22.33 20.89
C GLU A 129 1.67 21.96 19.75
N ILE A 130 1.13 21.46 18.62
CA ILE A 130 1.90 21.15 17.42
C ILE A 130 2.62 22.41 16.92
N ASP A 131 1.90 23.51 16.79
CA ASP A 131 2.45 24.77 16.32
C ASP A 131 3.55 25.29 17.25
N GLU A 132 3.34 25.30 18.56
CA GLU A 132 4.37 25.70 19.51
C GLU A 132 5.63 24.83 19.37
N GLY A 133 5.45 23.52 19.21
CA GLY A 133 6.52 22.55 19.01
C GLY A 133 7.30 22.79 17.72
N ARG A 134 6.61 22.77 16.56
CA ARG A 134 7.25 22.86 15.25
C ARG A 134 7.78 24.26 14.94
N ASN A 135 7.22 25.32 15.53
CA ASN A 135 7.68 26.70 15.32
C ASN A 135 9.13 26.93 15.77
N ARG A 136 9.63 26.12 16.72
CA ARG A 136 11.06 26.12 17.12
C ARG A 136 11.99 25.78 15.96
N TYR A 137 11.48 25.07 14.97
CA TYR A 137 12.20 24.60 13.78
C TYR A 137 11.84 25.38 12.52
N LYS A 138 11.01 26.43 12.62
CA LYS A 138 10.51 27.18 11.45
C LYS A 138 11.62 27.82 10.61
N SER A 139 12.67 28.30 11.27
CA SER A 139 13.87 28.88 10.62
C SER A 139 15.14 28.11 10.95
N HIS A 140 15.02 26.89 11.49
CA HIS A 140 16.17 26.06 11.80
C HIS A 140 16.84 25.60 10.50
N GLN A 141 18.17 25.45 10.53
CA GLN A 141 18.93 24.96 9.39
C GLN A 141 19.64 23.67 9.78
N TRP A 142 19.16 22.54 9.28
CA TRP A 142 19.77 21.24 9.56
C TRP A 142 21.10 21.10 8.81
N LYS A 143 21.99 20.29 9.37
CA LYS A 143 23.24 19.87 8.73
C LYS A 143 23.34 18.37 8.86
N GLY A 144 23.40 17.67 7.73
CA GLY A 144 23.55 16.23 7.68
C GLY A 144 24.62 15.80 6.68
N GLY A 145 24.85 14.51 6.60
CA GLY A 145 25.81 13.91 5.68
C GLY A 145 25.86 12.39 5.82
N PRO A 146 26.91 11.74 5.33
CA PRO A 146 27.09 10.31 5.51
C PRO A 146 27.15 9.95 7.00
N ILE A 147 26.38 8.94 7.42
CA ILE A 147 26.50 8.33 8.75
C ILE A 147 27.10 6.95 8.53
N LEU A 148 28.41 6.86 8.73
CA LEU A 148 29.19 5.66 8.49
C LEU A 148 29.70 5.08 9.82
N ALA A 149 30.07 3.80 9.80
CA ALA A 149 30.75 3.14 10.91
C ALA A 149 32.25 3.50 10.99
N VAL A 150 32.76 4.21 9.99
CA VAL A 150 34.11 4.74 9.89
C VAL A 150 34.06 6.27 9.73
N ASP A 151 35.20 6.94 9.87
CA ASP A 151 35.28 8.38 9.60
C ASP A 151 35.09 8.66 8.10
N SER A 152 34.17 9.58 7.80
CA SER A 152 33.85 9.99 6.42
C SER A 152 34.84 11.04 5.93
N VAL A 153 35.29 10.92 4.67
CA VAL A 153 36.13 11.92 4.00
C VAL A 153 35.36 12.81 3.01
N SER A 154 34.06 12.56 2.85
CA SER A 154 33.16 13.34 2.00
C SER A 154 33.11 14.83 2.36
N ASP A 155 33.16 15.69 1.34
CA ASP A 155 33.22 17.15 1.48
C ASP A 155 32.26 17.91 0.54
N GLU A 156 31.58 17.25 -0.40
CA GLU A 156 30.60 17.86 -1.29
C GLU A 156 29.31 18.22 -0.53
N VAL A 157 29.14 19.51 -0.20
CA VAL A 157 27.96 20.02 0.51
C VAL A 157 26.93 20.59 -0.46
N VAL A 158 25.69 20.14 -0.34
CA VAL A 158 24.54 20.57 -1.14
C VAL A 158 23.51 21.28 -0.27
N GLU A 159 22.96 22.38 -0.77
CA GLU A 159 21.85 23.09 -0.13
C GLU A 159 20.52 22.35 -0.33
N VAL A 160 19.72 22.28 0.74
CA VAL A 160 18.35 21.78 0.70
C VAL A 160 17.39 22.94 0.93
N ARG A 161 16.51 23.19 -0.04
CA ARG A 161 15.60 24.34 -0.06
C ARG A 161 14.15 23.89 -0.04
N ASN A 162 13.30 24.70 0.57
CA ASN A 162 11.90 24.39 0.71
C ASN A 162 11.18 24.51 -0.64
N PRO A 163 10.49 23.46 -1.13
CA PRO A 163 9.82 23.50 -2.43
C PRO A 163 8.67 24.51 -2.48
N ALA A 164 8.06 24.86 -1.35
CA ALA A 164 7.00 25.87 -1.28
C ALA A 164 7.56 27.31 -1.27
N ASN A 165 8.81 27.49 -0.83
CA ASN A 165 9.44 28.79 -0.70
C ASN A 165 10.95 28.70 -0.94
N PRO A 166 11.45 29.03 -2.16
CA PRO A 166 12.87 28.88 -2.52
C PRO A 166 13.85 29.69 -1.65
N ASP A 167 13.37 30.74 -0.98
CA ASP A 167 14.18 31.56 -0.08
C ASP A 167 14.36 30.92 1.31
N ASP A 168 13.54 29.92 1.64
CA ASP A 168 13.66 29.16 2.88
C ASP A 168 14.71 28.05 2.71
N LEU A 169 15.91 28.30 3.23
CA LEU A 169 16.98 27.32 3.32
C LEU A 169 16.69 26.35 4.48
N VAL A 170 16.37 25.11 4.13
CA VAL A 170 16.08 24.04 5.09
C VAL A 170 17.37 23.58 5.75
N GLY A 171 18.45 23.44 4.98
CA GLY A 171 19.72 22.98 5.54
C GLY A 171 20.75 22.63 4.49
N HIS A 172 21.73 21.85 4.92
CA HIS A 172 22.83 21.37 4.08
C HIS A 172 23.04 19.88 4.28
N ILE A 173 23.27 19.16 3.19
CA ILE A 173 23.59 17.73 3.21
C ILE A 173 24.93 17.51 2.51
N THR A 174 25.85 16.77 3.15
CA THR A 174 27.06 16.29 2.48
C THR A 174 26.76 15.02 1.70
N TYR A 175 27.16 14.97 0.43
CA TYR A 175 27.04 13.78 -0.42
C TYR A 175 28.21 12.84 -0.23
N THR A 176 27.94 11.54 -0.38
CA THR A 176 28.89 10.47 -0.11
C THR A 176 29.84 10.30 -1.30
N SER A 177 31.14 10.35 -1.03
CA SER A 177 32.21 10.13 -2.01
C SER A 177 32.39 8.66 -2.37
N ASP A 178 33.01 8.36 -3.52
CA ASP A 178 33.31 6.98 -3.93
C ASP A 178 34.17 6.22 -2.91
N VAL A 179 35.11 6.92 -2.26
CA VAL A 179 35.96 6.35 -1.20
C VAL A 179 35.12 5.91 0.00
N ASP A 180 34.17 6.75 0.40
CA ASP A 180 33.29 6.46 1.52
C ASP A 180 32.26 5.38 1.17
N ILE A 181 31.80 5.26 -0.09
CA ILE A 181 30.95 4.15 -0.54
C ILE A 181 31.68 2.82 -0.27
N SER A 182 32.92 2.70 -0.74
CA SER A 182 33.69 1.47 -0.55
C SER A 182 33.96 1.18 0.93
N SER A 183 34.32 2.21 1.70
CA SER A 183 34.63 2.07 3.13
C SER A 183 33.38 1.69 3.95
N ALA A 184 32.22 2.25 3.59
CA ALA A 184 30.94 1.89 4.20
C ALA A 184 30.58 0.43 3.92
N LEU A 185 30.79 -0.05 2.69
CA LEU A 185 30.52 -1.45 2.32
C LEU A 185 31.44 -2.42 3.06
N ASP A 186 32.72 -2.10 3.24
CA ASP A 186 33.64 -2.89 4.06
C ASP A 186 33.16 -2.96 5.51
N ALA A 187 32.81 -1.83 6.10
CA ALA A 187 32.31 -1.78 7.47
C ALA A 187 30.95 -2.49 7.64
N ALA A 188 30.09 -2.48 6.61
CA ALA A 188 28.80 -3.16 6.62
C ALA A 188 28.94 -4.68 6.67
N GLN A 189 30.01 -5.26 6.11
CA GLN A 189 30.27 -6.71 6.22
C GLN A 189 30.52 -7.13 7.67
N ASP A 190 31.30 -6.34 8.42
CA ASP A 190 31.52 -6.58 9.84
C ASP A 190 30.28 -6.26 10.67
N GLY A 191 29.55 -5.21 10.29
CA GLY A 191 28.24 -4.89 10.84
C GLY A 191 27.24 -6.03 10.69
N PHE A 192 27.23 -6.71 9.53
CA PHE A 192 26.39 -7.88 9.29
C PHE A 192 26.74 -9.03 10.24
N LYS A 193 28.03 -9.36 10.40
CA LYS A 193 28.48 -10.42 11.33
C LYS A 193 28.02 -10.14 12.76
N GLN A 194 28.12 -8.88 13.21
CA GLN A 194 27.68 -8.48 14.54
C GLN A 194 26.16 -8.52 14.66
N TRP A 195 25.44 -7.88 13.72
CA TRP A 195 24.00 -7.70 13.80
C TRP A 195 23.22 -9.02 13.65
N SER A 196 23.63 -9.89 12.74
CA SER A 196 23.00 -11.20 12.56
C SER A 196 23.11 -12.10 13.80
N SER A 197 24.09 -11.85 14.67
CA SER A 197 24.26 -12.57 15.94
C SER A 197 23.38 -12.04 17.08
N VAL A 198 22.80 -10.83 16.94
CA VAL A 198 21.89 -10.25 17.93
C VAL A 198 20.57 -11.02 17.89
N PRO A 199 20.04 -11.53 19.02
CA PRO A 199 18.76 -12.25 19.05
C PRO A 199 17.60 -11.44 18.45
N ALA A 200 16.65 -12.12 17.79
CA ALA A 200 15.52 -11.48 17.12
C ALA A 200 14.68 -10.60 18.07
N GLU A 201 14.52 -11.02 19.33
CA GLU A 201 13.82 -10.27 20.37
C GLU A 201 14.52 -8.95 20.74
N GLU A 202 15.85 -8.95 20.79
CA GLU A 202 16.65 -7.76 21.06
C GLU A 202 16.61 -6.79 19.88
N ARG A 203 16.74 -7.31 18.64
CA ARG A 203 16.54 -6.51 17.43
C ARG A 203 15.16 -5.87 17.40
N ALA A 204 14.11 -6.65 17.69
CA ALA A 204 12.73 -6.18 17.76
C ALA A 204 12.50 -5.12 18.84
N ALA A 205 13.19 -5.21 19.99
CA ALA A 205 13.12 -4.18 21.03
C ALA A 205 13.72 -2.85 20.56
N MET A 206 14.89 -2.88 19.92
CA MET A 206 15.51 -1.68 19.34
C MET A 206 14.63 -1.08 18.24
N ILE A 207 14.08 -1.91 17.35
CA ILE A 207 13.18 -1.48 16.28
C ILE A 207 11.92 -0.80 16.84
N ARG A 208 11.26 -1.36 17.87
CA ARG A 208 10.13 -0.70 18.52
C ARG A 208 10.52 0.65 19.14
N ARG A 209 11.71 0.73 19.74
CA ARG A 209 12.24 1.98 20.30
C ARG A 209 12.45 3.06 19.23
N VAL A 210 12.75 2.69 17.98
CA VAL A 210 12.76 3.65 16.85
C VAL A 210 11.40 4.31 16.68
N GLY A 211 10.31 3.52 16.68
CA GLY A 211 8.94 4.04 16.59
C GLY A 211 8.60 4.98 17.75
N ASP A 212 8.97 4.62 18.98
CA ASP A 212 8.77 5.51 20.14
C ASP A 212 9.55 6.82 19.98
N LEU A 213 10.79 6.77 19.49
CA LEU A 213 11.61 7.95 19.26
C LEU A 213 11.04 8.86 18.16
N TYR A 214 10.38 8.33 17.14
CA TYR A 214 9.66 9.15 16.16
C TYR A 214 8.50 9.92 16.79
N GLU A 215 7.71 9.27 17.65
CA GLU A 215 6.63 9.96 18.37
C GLU A 215 7.18 10.99 19.38
N GLU A 216 8.29 10.69 20.07
CA GLU A 216 8.96 11.60 21.00
C GLU A 216 9.55 12.85 20.32
N ASN A 217 9.98 12.74 19.05
CA ASN A 217 10.59 13.83 18.28
C ASN A 217 9.65 14.42 17.21
N VAL A 218 8.34 14.18 17.34
CA VAL A 218 7.38 14.45 16.26
C VAL A 218 7.36 15.90 15.79
N HIS A 219 7.58 16.88 16.66
CA HIS A 219 7.54 18.30 16.27
C HIS A 219 8.68 18.69 15.31
N GLU A 220 9.87 18.13 15.50
CA GLU A 220 10.99 18.30 14.58
C GLU A 220 10.70 17.59 13.25
N LEU A 221 10.19 16.35 13.32
CA LEU A 221 9.85 15.56 12.14
C LEU A 221 8.75 16.24 11.31
N PHE A 222 7.70 16.78 11.92
CA PHE A 222 6.69 17.59 11.23
C PHE A 222 7.28 18.80 10.53
N ALA A 223 8.22 19.50 11.18
CA ALA A 223 8.87 20.65 10.57
C ALA A 223 9.74 20.25 9.36
N LEU A 224 10.54 19.19 9.48
CA LEU A 224 11.36 18.65 8.40
C LEU A 224 10.49 18.13 7.24
N THR A 225 9.49 17.28 7.51
CA THR A 225 8.59 16.74 6.48
C THR A 225 7.84 17.86 5.73
N THR A 226 7.44 18.92 6.44
CA THR A 226 6.79 20.09 5.81
C THR A 226 7.78 20.90 4.97
N ARG A 227 8.93 21.28 5.54
CA ARG A 227 9.87 22.21 4.91
C ARG A 227 10.74 21.56 3.83
N GLU A 228 11.15 20.31 4.01
CA GLU A 228 11.99 19.59 3.05
C GLU A 228 11.16 18.95 1.92
N ALA A 229 10.08 18.24 2.27
CA ALA A 229 9.29 17.48 1.30
C ALA A 229 7.99 18.17 0.84
N GLY A 230 7.66 19.35 1.39
CA GLY A 230 6.49 20.12 0.97
C GLY A 230 5.14 19.53 1.42
N LYS A 231 5.12 18.66 2.43
CA LYS A 231 3.89 17.98 2.89
C LYS A 231 3.06 18.83 3.83
N SER A 232 1.74 18.80 3.66
CA SER A 232 0.80 19.41 4.61
C SER A 232 0.88 18.73 5.99
N LEU A 233 0.32 19.36 7.02
CA LEU A 233 0.32 18.78 8.37
C LEU A 233 -0.38 17.42 8.42
N LEU A 234 -1.49 17.25 7.69
CA LEU A 234 -2.21 15.97 7.60
C LEU A 234 -1.32 14.88 7.00
N ASP A 235 -0.60 15.21 5.92
CA ASP A 235 0.32 14.28 5.26
C ASP A 235 1.54 13.94 6.13
N ALA A 236 2.03 14.92 6.91
CA ALA A 236 3.10 14.70 7.88
C ALA A 236 2.64 13.76 9.00
N VAL A 237 1.45 13.98 9.57
CA VAL A 237 0.86 13.06 10.56
C VAL A 237 0.78 11.64 10.02
N ALA A 238 0.25 11.46 8.81
CA ALA A 238 0.14 10.15 8.17
C ALA A 238 1.51 9.49 7.97
N GLU A 239 2.51 10.24 7.52
CA GLU A 239 3.86 9.75 7.29
C GLU A 239 4.56 9.27 8.57
N ILE A 240 4.48 10.05 9.65
CA ILE A 240 5.10 9.64 10.93
C ILE A 240 4.38 8.39 11.45
N ARG A 241 3.05 8.35 11.37
CA ARG A 241 2.27 7.17 11.79
C ARG A 241 2.66 5.92 11.02
N GLU A 242 2.77 6.01 9.70
CA GLU A 242 3.15 4.89 8.85
C GLU A 242 4.57 4.38 9.18
N ALA A 243 5.53 5.28 9.43
CA ALA A 243 6.88 4.92 9.87
C ALA A 243 6.87 4.17 11.22
N VAL A 244 6.07 4.63 12.18
CA VAL A 244 5.89 3.98 13.49
C VAL A 244 5.22 2.62 13.33
N ASP A 245 4.18 2.52 12.50
CA ASP A 245 3.48 1.26 12.25
C ASP A 245 4.40 0.23 11.59
N PHE A 246 5.28 0.62 10.64
CA PHE A 246 6.33 -0.26 10.11
C PHE A 246 7.27 -0.77 11.21
N ALA A 247 7.72 0.11 12.11
CA ALA A 247 8.58 -0.29 13.22
C ALA A 247 7.88 -1.33 14.12
N MET A 248 6.65 -1.06 14.53
CA MET A 248 5.88 -1.96 15.39
C MET A 248 5.56 -3.29 14.71
N PHE A 249 5.18 -3.25 13.43
CA PHE A 249 4.83 -4.43 12.65
C PHE A 249 6.05 -5.33 12.38
N TYR A 250 7.15 -4.79 11.86
CA TYR A 250 8.31 -5.61 11.51
C TYR A 250 9.10 -6.12 12.72
N ALA A 251 8.99 -5.45 13.88
CA ALA A 251 9.49 -6.01 15.14
C ALA A 251 8.83 -7.36 15.46
N ILE A 252 7.52 -7.49 15.22
CA ILE A 252 6.78 -8.74 15.43
C ILE A 252 7.12 -9.75 14.34
N GLU A 253 7.13 -9.35 13.07
CA GLU A 253 7.43 -10.27 11.98
C GLU A 253 8.85 -10.83 12.06
N GLY A 254 9.82 -10.02 12.53
CA GLY A 254 11.17 -10.49 12.81
C GLY A 254 11.24 -11.59 13.86
N ILE A 255 10.39 -11.52 14.90
CA ILE A 255 10.27 -12.58 15.92
C ILE A 255 9.52 -13.78 15.34
N ARG A 256 8.41 -13.54 14.62
CA ARG A 256 7.55 -14.56 14.02
C ARG A 256 8.34 -15.50 13.12
N TYR A 257 9.23 -14.95 12.30
CA TYR A 257 9.99 -15.68 11.28
C TYR A 257 11.45 -15.92 11.65
N LYS A 258 11.84 -15.81 12.93
CA LYS A 258 13.23 -15.99 13.36
C LYS A 258 13.84 -17.36 13.05
N ASN A 259 13.01 -18.37 12.75
CA ASN A 259 13.43 -19.73 12.42
C ASN A 259 13.18 -20.10 10.93
N ASP A 260 12.69 -19.17 10.10
CA ASP A 260 12.31 -19.43 8.70
C ASP A 260 13.51 -19.37 7.73
N GLY A 261 14.70 -18.99 8.20
CA GLY A 261 15.91 -18.90 7.39
C GLY A 261 16.99 -18.05 8.05
N GLU A 262 18.05 -17.78 7.31
CA GLU A 262 19.17 -16.94 7.76
C GLU A 262 19.11 -15.55 7.12
N ALA A 263 19.71 -14.55 7.76
CA ALA A 263 19.88 -13.24 7.14
C ALA A 263 20.73 -13.35 5.85
N ARG A 264 20.40 -12.56 4.83
CA ARG A 264 21.05 -12.58 3.51
C ARG A 264 22.46 -11.96 3.50
N GLY A 265 22.67 -10.89 4.27
CA GLY A 265 23.95 -10.18 4.30
C GLY A 265 23.81 -8.68 4.42
N VAL A 266 24.59 -7.96 3.61
CA VAL A 266 24.48 -6.50 3.45
C VAL A 266 23.43 -6.20 2.39
N MET A 267 22.40 -5.45 2.76
CA MET A 267 21.27 -5.08 1.91
C MET A 267 21.32 -3.59 1.59
N CYS A 268 21.12 -3.23 0.32
CA CYS A 268 21.01 -1.85 -0.09
C CYS A 268 19.53 -1.42 -0.09
N CYS A 269 19.19 -0.38 0.67
CA CYS A 269 17.85 0.21 0.69
C CYS A 269 17.87 1.57 -0.03
N ILE A 270 17.14 1.68 -1.13
CA ILE A 270 17.03 2.90 -1.94
C ILE A 270 15.57 3.37 -1.91
N SER A 271 15.36 4.54 -1.34
CA SER A 271 14.02 5.05 -1.00
C SER A 271 13.67 6.33 -1.77
N PRO A 272 12.37 6.63 -1.93
CA PRO A 272 11.90 7.76 -2.72
C PRO A 272 11.73 9.03 -1.86
N TRP A 273 11.60 10.18 -2.51
CA TRP A 273 11.41 11.47 -1.86
C TRP A 273 9.97 11.73 -1.38
N ASN A 274 8.99 10.96 -1.86
CA ASN A 274 7.58 11.25 -1.64
C ASN A 274 7.01 10.64 -0.34
N PHE A 275 7.69 9.63 0.21
CA PHE A 275 7.50 9.13 1.58
C PHE A 275 8.88 9.02 2.25
N PRO A 276 9.53 10.17 2.47
CA PRO A 276 10.94 10.26 2.85
C PRO A 276 11.26 9.71 4.25
N LEU A 277 10.26 9.52 5.11
CA LEU A 277 10.40 8.84 6.40
C LEU A 277 9.73 7.47 6.37
N ALA A 278 8.48 7.36 5.92
CA ALA A 278 7.72 6.11 6.04
C ALA A 278 8.33 4.95 5.23
N ILE A 279 8.53 5.13 3.92
CA ILE A 279 9.10 4.09 3.05
C ILE A 279 10.58 3.88 3.36
N PHE A 280 11.33 4.96 3.62
CA PHE A 280 12.73 4.90 4.06
C PHE A 280 12.88 3.97 5.27
N THR A 281 12.11 4.23 6.33
CA THR A 281 12.10 3.42 7.54
C THR A 281 11.61 2.00 7.28
N GLY A 282 10.50 1.83 6.54
CA GLY A 282 9.92 0.52 6.29
C GLY A 282 10.89 -0.44 5.61
N GLN A 283 11.60 0.01 4.57
CA GLN A 283 12.61 -0.79 3.88
C GLN A 283 13.74 -1.21 4.83
N ILE A 284 14.26 -0.27 5.62
CA ILE A 284 15.40 -0.48 6.51
C ILE A 284 15.03 -1.42 7.65
N LEU A 285 13.93 -1.13 8.36
CA LEU A 285 13.53 -1.88 9.55
C LEU A 285 13.14 -3.32 9.23
N ALA A 286 12.56 -3.60 8.04
CA ALA A 286 12.30 -4.97 7.61
C ALA A 286 13.60 -5.77 7.41
N ASN A 287 14.62 -5.16 6.80
CA ASN A 287 15.93 -5.79 6.61
C ASN A 287 16.65 -6.02 7.95
N LEU A 288 16.64 -5.03 8.84
CA LEU A 288 17.21 -5.14 10.18
C LEU A 288 16.48 -6.20 11.02
N ALA A 289 15.15 -6.30 10.92
CA ALA A 289 14.35 -7.33 11.60
C ALA A 289 14.76 -8.74 11.17
N ALA A 290 14.99 -8.94 9.87
CA ALA A 290 15.51 -10.18 9.29
C ALA A 290 16.99 -10.46 9.66
N GLY A 291 17.70 -9.52 10.30
CA GLY A 291 19.09 -9.68 10.74
C GLY A 291 20.15 -9.24 9.73
N ASN A 292 19.75 -8.55 8.66
CA ASN A 292 20.67 -8.00 7.65
C ASN A 292 21.30 -6.70 8.14
N ALA A 293 22.52 -6.40 7.70
CA ALA A 293 23.04 -5.02 7.78
C ALA A 293 22.56 -4.22 6.56
N VAL A 294 22.44 -2.91 6.71
CA VAL A 294 21.83 -2.04 5.72
C VAL A 294 22.74 -0.87 5.36
N VAL A 295 22.86 -0.62 4.05
CA VAL A 295 23.38 0.63 3.48
C VAL A 295 22.22 1.38 2.83
N ALA A 296 21.83 2.49 3.42
CA ALA A 296 20.64 3.24 3.05
C ALA A 296 21.00 4.45 2.18
N LYS A 297 20.41 4.53 1.00
CA LYS A 297 20.52 5.66 0.08
C LYS A 297 19.14 6.35 -0.03
N PRO A 298 18.94 7.52 0.60
CA PRO A 298 17.71 8.29 0.43
C PRO A 298 17.67 9.01 -0.93
N ALA A 299 16.49 9.44 -1.35
CA ALA A 299 16.36 10.36 -2.48
C ALA A 299 17.11 11.68 -2.21
N GLU A 300 17.62 12.30 -3.26
CA GLU A 300 18.46 13.50 -3.14
C GLU A 300 17.70 14.65 -2.46
N GLN A 301 16.41 14.77 -2.78
CA GLN A 301 15.54 15.87 -2.36
C GLN A 301 15.24 15.88 -0.86
N THR A 302 15.33 14.73 -0.19
CA THR A 302 14.82 14.55 1.18
C THR A 302 15.82 13.86 2.12
N SER A 303 17.09 14.20 1.97
CA SER A 303 18.19 13.54 2.70
C SER A 303 18.34 13.99 4.14
N LEU A 304 17.85 15.17 4.55
CA LEU A 304 17.94 15.66 5.94
C LEU A 304 16.99 14.88 6.85
N LEU A 305 15.76 14.61 6.41
CA LEU A 305 14.84 13.78 7.17
C LEU A 305 15.35 12.34 7.31
N ALA A 306 15.93 11.77 6.26
CA ALA A 306 16.58 10.46 6.32
C ALA A 306 17.78 10.45 7.27
N PHE A 307 18.59 11.52 7.28
CA PHE A 307 19.67 11.72 8.24
C PHE A 307 19.15 11.69 9.68
N ARG A 308 18.13 12.49 9.98
CA ARG A 308 17.53 12.52 11.32
C ARG A 308 16.93 11.16 11.71
N ALA A 309 16.32 10.45 10.76
CA ALA A 309 15.77 9.12 11.00
C ALA A 309 16.84 8.11 11.43
N VAL A 310 18.02 8.11 10.78
CA VAL A 310 19.13 7.21 11.13
C VAL A 310 19.80 7.60 12.46
N GLU A 311 19.90 8.88 12.79
CA GLU A 311 20.32 9.30 14.14
C GLU A 311 19.41 8.72 15.22
N LEU A 312 18.09 8.74 15.00
CA LEU A 312 17.12 8.16 15.93
C LEU A 312 17.21 6.62 15.97
N MET A 313 17.52 5.96 14.85
CA MET A 313 17.82 4.52 14.83
C MET A 313 19.02 4.17 15.71
N HIS A 314 20.09 4.96 15.66
CA HIS A 314 21.25 4.77 16.54
C HIS A 314 20.93 5.09 18.00
N GLN A 315 20.13 6.13 18.26
CA GLN A 315 19.65 6.45 19.60
C GLN A 315 18.79 5.32 20.18
N ALA A 316 18.10 4.55 19.35
CA ALA A 316 17.34 3.36 19.74
C ALA A 316 18.23 2.14 20.11
N GLY A 317 19.55 2.24 19.88
CA GLY A 317 20.53 1.19 20.16
C GLY A 317 20.98 0.39 18.94
N ILE A 318 20.48 0.69 17.73
CA ILE A 318 20.91 -0.01 16.52
C ILE A 318 22.36 0.40 16.20
N PRO A 319 23.32 -0.54 16.11
CA PRO A 319 24.73 -0.21 15.90
C PRO A 319 24.99 0.55 14.58
N ARG A 320 25.97 1.46 14.59
CA ARG A 320 26.40 2.19 13.37
C ARG A 320 26.81 1.28 12.21
N ALA A 321 27.41 0.13 12.51
CA ALA A 321 27.78 -0.82 11.46
C ALA A 321 26.57 -1.60 10.90
N ALA A 322 25.46 -1.69 11.64
CA ALA A 322 24.25 -2.39 11.20
C ALA A 322 23.39 -1.55 10.24
N ILE A 323 23.40 -0.23 10.37
CA ILE A 323 22.74 0.70 9.45
C ILE A 323 23.65 1.91 9.20
N GLN A 324 24.02 2.11 7.94
CA GLN A 324 24.79 3.27 7.49
C GLN A 324 23.97 4.09 6.48
N LEU A 325 24.08 5.41 6.54
CA LEU A 325 23.41 6.33 5.62
C LEU A 325 24.42 6.88 4.62
N LEU A 326 24.08 6.79 3.34
CA LEU A 326 24.88 7.29 2.23
C LEU A 326 24.03 8.25 1.38
N PRO A 327 23.90 9.54 1.75
CA PRO A 327 23.24 10.53 0.93
C PRO A 327 24.04 10.79 -0.35
N GLY A 328 23.35 11.05 -1.46
CA GLY A 328 23.99 11.43 -2.72
C GLY A 328 23.16 11.06 -3.93
N THR A 329 23.71 11.28 -5.13
CA THR A 329 22.96 11.07 -6.37
C THR A 329 22.79 9.58 -6.69
N GLY A 330 21.72 9.24 -7.42
CA GLY A 330 21.54 7.90 -7.97
C GLY A 330 22.66 7.48 -8.94
N ALA A 331 23.27 8.43 -9.66
CA ALA A 331 24.33 8.15 -10.63
C ALA A 331 25.65 7.74 -9.96
N THR A 332 25.97 8.33 -8.79
CA THR A 332 27.20 8.02 -8.05
C THR A 332 26.91 6.97 -6.97
N VAL A 333 26.17 7.36 -5.93
CA VAL A 333 25.95 6.49 -4.76
C VAL A 333 25.04 5.31 -5.09
N GLY A 334 23.93 5.58 -5.78
CA GLY A 334 22.99 4.51 -6.18
C GLY A 334 23.69 3.44 -7.03
N SER A 335 24.34 3.86 -8.12
CA SER A 335 25.08 2.96 -9.01
C SER A 335 26.24 2.26 -8.31
N GLY A 336 26.99 2.96 -7.45
CA GLY A 336 28.10 2.38 -6.69
C GLY A 336 27.64 1.23 -5.80
N LEU A 337 26.50 1.40 -5.10
CA LEU A 337 25.93 0.36 -4.24
C LEU A 337 25.34 -0.80 -5.05
N THR A 338 24.61 -0.53 -6.13
CA THR A 338 23.93 -1.58 -6.92
C THR A 338 24.86 -2.36 -7.85
N SER A 339 26.12 -1.93 -7.97
CA SER A 339 27.15 -2.55 -8.82
C SER A 339 28.28 -3.19 -8.00
N ASP A 340 28.13 -3.30 -6.68
CA ASP A 340 29.14 -3.88 -5.80
C ASP A 340 28.75 -5.30 -5.35
N ALA A 341 29.67 -6.25 -5.50
CA ALA A 341 29.43 -7.66 -5.18
C ALA A 341 29.30 -7.95 -3.67
N ARG A 342 29.69 -7.01 -2.80
CA ARG A 342 29.48 -7.12 -1.34
C ARG A 342 28.02 -6.94 -0.95
N VAL A 343 27.20 -6.31 -1.80
CA VAL A 343 25.76 -6.17 -1.58
C VAL A 343 25.06 -7.47 -2.01
N THR A 344 24.22 -7.99 -1.11
CA THR A 344 23.56 -9.29 -1.24
C THR A 344 22.10 -9.20 -1.70
N GLY A 345 21.59 -7.98 -1.88
CA GLY A 345 20.25 -7.70 -2.38
C GLY A 345 19.91 -6.21 -2.32
N VAL A 346 18.87 -5.82 -3.04
CA VAL A 346 18.41 -4.42 -3.13
C VAL A 346 16.92 -4.35 -2.81
N CYS A 347 16.56 -3.44 -1.91
CA CYS A 347 15.19 -3.00 -1.69
C CYS A 347 15.04 -1.59 -2.25
N PHE A 348 14.21 -1.43 -3.29
CA PHE A 348 14.07 -0.20 -4.05
C PHE A 348 12.61 0.24 -4.09
N THR A 349 12.39 1.55 -3.92
CA THR A 349 11.11 2.16 -4.27
C THR A 349 11.34 3.43 -5.09
N GLY A 350 10.70 3.50 -6.26
CA GLY A 350 10.86 4.63 -7.19
C GLY A 350 10.38 4.29 -8.60
N SER A 351 10.93 4.95 -9.63
CA SER A 351 10.43 4.75 -11.01
C SER A 351 10.76 3.36 -11.59
N THR A 352 9.89 2.84 -12.45
CA THR A 352 10.10 1.59 -13.19
C THR A 352 11.39 1.61 -14.00
N ALA A 353 11.71 2.74 -14.65
CA ALA A 353 12.94 2.90 -15.42
C ALA A 353 14.21 2.78 -14.54
N THR A 354 14.18 3.32 -13.32
CA THR A 354 15.28 3.15 -12.37
C THR A 354 15.38 1.71 -11.89
N ALA A 355 14.27 1.06 -11.56
CA ALA A 355 14.26 -0.34 -11.13
C ALA A 355 14.86 -1.28 -12.21
N GLN A 356 14.58 -1.03 -13.49
CA GLN A 356 15.18 -1.76 -14.62
C GLN A 356 16.70 -1.57 -14.69
N ARG A 357 17.20 -0.34 -14.50
CA ARG A 357 18.65 -0.07 -14.45
C ARG A 357 19.33 -0.78 -13.27
N ILE A 358 18.69 -0.75 -12.10
CA ILE A 358 19.17 -1.46 -10.91
C ILE A 358 19.23 -2.96 -11.17
N ASN A 359 18.14 -3.54 -11.71
CA ASN A 359 18.08 -4.96 -12.03
C ASN A 359 19.24 -5.37 -12.94
N LYS A 360 19.48 -4.61 -14.02
CA LYS A 360 20.60 -4.86 -14.93
C LYS A 360 21.95 -4.82 -14.22
N ALA A 361 22.24 -3.78 -13.44
CA ALA A 361 23.48 -3.67 -12.67
C ALA A 361 23.67 -4.88 -11.73
N MET A 362 22.63 -5.25 -10.99
CA MET A 362 22.68 -6.43 -10.12
C MET A 362 23.00 -7.72 -10.88
N THR A 363 22.46 -7.90 -12.10
CA THR A 363 22.75 -9.12 -12.90
C THR A 363 24.22 -9.24 -13.32
N GLU A 364 24.91 -8.11 -13.46
CA GLU A 364 26.31 -8.06 -13.87
C GLU A 364 27.25 -8.28 -12.67
N HIS A 365 26.88 -7.74 -11.51
CA HIS A 365 27.79 -7.58 -10.37
C HIS A 365 27.48 -8.42 -9.12
N MET A 366 26.23 -8.85 -8.93
CA MET A 366 25.80 -9.59 -7.73
C MET A 366 25.59 -11.08 -7.99
N GLU A 367 25.46 -11.84 -6.91
CA GLU A 367 25.11 -13.26 -6.97
C GLU A 367 23.71 -13.47 -7.59
N PRO A 368 23.48 -14.57 -8.33
CA PRO A 368 22.20 -14.80 -9.02
C PRO A 368 20.98 -14.85 -8.09
N ASP A 369 21.16 -15.24 -6.82
CA ASP A 369 20.12 -15.31 -5.80
C ASP A 369 19.86 -13.98 -5.07
N ALA A 370 20.63 -12.92 -5.36
CA ALA A 370 20.48 -11.61 -4.71
C ALA A 370 19.10 -11.01 -5.05
N PRO A 371 18.18 -10.85 -4.08
CA PRO A 371 16.82 -10.41 -4.35
C PRO A 371 16.80 -8.93 -4.72
N LEU A 372 15.94 -8.59 -5.68
CA LEU A 372 15.45 -7.24 -5.91
C LEU A 372 14.01 -7.20 -5.43
N VAL A 373 13.74 -6.42 -4.39
CA VAL A 373 12.37 -6.02 -4.02
C VAL A 373 12.18 -4.62 -4.55
N ALA A 374 11.44 -4.49 -5.65
CA ALA A 374 11.20 -3.21 -6.30
C ALA A 374 9.71 -2.88 -6.26
N GLU A 375 9.34 -1.83 -5.55
CA GLU A 375 8.03 -1.20 -5.63
C GLU A 375 8.13 0.03 -6.54
N THR A 376 7.27 0.13 -7.54
CA THR A 376 7.35 1.21 -8.54
C THR A 376 6.00 1.87 -8.79
N GLY A 377 5.90 2.67 -9.85
CA GLY A 377 4.74 3.52 -10.13
C GLY A 377 3.48 2.77 -10.53
N GLY A 378 2.40 3.52 -10.73
CA GLY A 378 1.11 2.98 -11.17
C GLY A 378 0.33 3.94 -12.05
N LEU A 379 -0.33 3.40 -13.08
CA LEU A 379 -1.43 4.08 -13.77
C LEU A 379 -2.75 3.73 -13.09
N ASN A 380 -2.91 4.21 -11.86
CA ASN A 380 -4.04 3.83 -11.01
C ASN A 380 -5.36 4.39 -11.54
N ALA A 381 -6.38 3.54 -11.58
CA ALA A 381 -7.69 3.89 -12.10
C ALA A 381 -8.79 3.73 -11.05
N MET A 382 -9.88 4.48 -11.23
CA MET A 382 -11.11 4.34 -10.45
C MET A 382 -12.30 4.20 -11.40
N ILE A 383 -13.17 3.22 -11.17
CA ILE A 383 -14.45 3.08 -11.87
C ILE A 383 -15.56 3.59 -10.97
N VAL A 384 -16.37 4.51 -11.50
CA VAL A 384 -17.57 5.03 -10.85
C VAL A 384 -18.78 4.69 -11.72
N ASP A 385 -19.71 3.92 -11.17
CA ASP A 385 -20.96 3.60 -11.85
C ASP A 385 -22.13 4.50 -11.41
N SER A 386 -23.28 4.37 -12.08
CA SER A 386 -24.46 5.21 -11.81
C SER A 386 -25.14 4.98 -10.44
N THR A 387 -24.68 4.01 -9.65
CA THR A 387 -25.24 3.69 -8.32
C THR A 387 -24.45 4.33 -7.19
N ALA A 388 -23.27 4.85 -7.49
CA ALA A 388 -22.44 5.58 -6.54
C ALA A 388 -23.12 6.87 -6.06
N LEU A 389 -22.80 7.30 -4.85
CA LEU A 389 -23.20 8.60 -4.32
C LEU A 389 -22.19 9.67 -4.79
N PRO A 390 -22.60 10.67 -5.61
CA PRO A 390 -21.67 11.66 -6.16
C PRO A 390 -20.82 12.38 -5.12
N GLU A 391 -21.39 12.73 -3.96
CA GLU A 391 -20.68 13.44 -2.89
C GLU A 391 -19.53 12.61 -2.28
N GLN A 392 -19.73 11.30 -2.11
CA GLN A 392 -18.68 10.38 -1.66
C GLN A 392 -17.59 10.27 -2.72
N VAL A 393 -17.98 10.09 -3.99
CA VAL A 393 -17.05 9.98 -5.11
C VAL A 393 -16.20 11.24 -5.23
N VAL A 394 -16.79 12.43 -5.19
CA VAL A 394 -16.05 13.70 -5.33
C VAL A 394 -15.03 13.86 -4.21
N ARG A 395 -15.43 13.63 -2.95
CA ARG A 395 -14.50 13.65 -1.79
C ARG A 395 -13.32 12.69 -2.02
N ASP A 396 -13.60 11.47 -2.45
CA ASP A 396 -12.61 10.41 -2.57
C ASP A 396 -11.70 10.61 -3.79
N VAL A 397 -12.22 11.17 -4.89
CA VAL A 397 -11.44 11.59 -6.07
C VAL A 397 -10.52 12.75 -5.73
N LEU A 398 -11.00 13.79 -5.03
CA LEU A 398 -10.16 14.93 -4.63
C LEU A 398 -8.97 14.46 -3.78
N ALA A 399 -9.24 13.66 -2.74
CA ALA A 399 -8.20 13.10 -1.89
C ALA A 399 -7.23 12.24 -2.72
N SER A 400 -7.75 11.30 -3.52
CA SER A 400 -6.92 10.35 -4.26
C SER A 400 -6.06 11.01 -5.35
N SER A 401 -6.52 12.09 -5.98
CA SER A 401 -5.81 12.73 -7.10
C SER A 401 -4.92 13.90 -6.67
N PHE A 402 -5.32 14.68 -5.65
CA PHE A 402 -4.70 15.98 -5.37
C PHE A 402 -4.01 16.08 -4.01
N GLN A 403 -4.33 15.23 -3.03
CA GLN A 403 -3.61 15.20 -1.76
C GLN A 403 -2.12 14.93 -2.00
N SER A 404 -1.24 15.62 -1.25
CA SER A 404 0.21 15.63 -1.47
C SER A 404 0.62 16.09 -2.88
N ALA A 405 -0.17 16.96 -3.51
CA ALA A 405 -0.04 17.35 -4.91
C ALA A 405 -0.02 16.15 -5.87
N GLY A 406 -0.77 15.08 -5.56
CA GLY A 406 -0.81 13.86 -6.37
C GLY A 406 0.51 13.08 -6.41
N GLN A 407 1.47 13.40 -5.54
CA GLN A 407 2.80 12.77 -5.49
C GLN A 407 2.81 11.46 -4.68
N ARG A 408 1.77 10.65 -4.84
CA ARG A 408 1.67 9.31 -4.24
C ARG A 408 1.69 8.27 -5.36
N CYS A 409 2.41 7.17 -5.17
CA CYS A 409 2.36 6.06 -6.12
C CYS A 409 0.94 5.46 -6.22
N SER A 410 0.12 5.60 -5.19
CA SER A 410 -1.30 5.22 -5.14
C SER A 410 -2.28 6.28 -5.66
N ALA A 411 -1.81 7.47 -6.06
CA ALA A 411 -2.72 8.55 -6.46
C ALA A 411 -3.53 8.17 -7.71
N LEU A 412 -4.79 8.59 -7.74
CA LEU A 412 -5.72 8.36 -8.84
C LEU A 412 -5.28 9.14 -10.07
N ARG A 413 -4.94 8.41 -11.14
CA ARG A 413 -4.48 8.96 -12.42
C ARG A 413 -5.59 8.99 -13.46
N MET A 414 -6.48 8.00 -13.42
CA MET A 414 -7.49 7.76 -14.44
C MET A 414 -8.87 7.49 -13.83
N LEU A 415 -9.80 8.43 -13.94
CA LEU A 415 -11.18 8.27 -13.50
C LEU A 415 -12.07 7.86 -14.69
N TYR A 416 -12.71 6.70 -14.56
CA TYR A 416 -13.75 6.24 -15.47
C TYR A 416 -15.12 6.45 -14.86
N VAL A 417 -15.95 7.26 -15.52
CA VAL A 417 -17.31 7.58 -15.05
C VAL A 417 -18.34 6.99 -16.00
N GLN A 418 -19.35 6.30 -15.48
CA GLN A 418 -20.46 5.85 -16.30
C GLN A 418 -21.19 7.07 -16.89
N LYS A 419 -21.44 7.04 -18.19
CA LYS A 419 -21.93 8.19 -18.96
C LYS A 419 -23.19 8.85 -18.40
N ASP A 420 -24.11 8.07 -17.83
CA ASP A 420 -25.41 8.54 -17.30
C ASP A 420 -25.28 9.55 -16.15
N ILE A 421 -24.14 9.55 -15.43
CA ILE A 421 -23.90 10.43 -14.27
C ILE A 421 -22.76 11.42 -14.49
N ALA A 422 -22.07 11.36 -15.63
CA ALA A 422 -20.80 12.05 -15.85
C ALA A 422 -20.93 13.58 -15.70
N ASP A 423 -21.90 14.20 -16.36
CA ASP A 423 -22.04 15.66 -16.36
C ASP A 423 -22.26 16.22 -14.94
N ASN A 424 -23.20 15.65 -14.20
CA ASN A 424 -23.51 16.09 -12.83
C ASN A 424 -22.36 15.82 -11.85
N LEU A 425 -21.69 14.67 -11.98
CA LEU A 425 -20.56 14.33 -11.14
C LEU A 425 -19.37 15.27 -11.39
N LEU A 426 -19.08 15.57 -12.65
CA LEU A 426 -17.97 16.44 -13.02
C LEU A 426 -18.23 17.89 -12.63
N ASP A 427 -19.45 18.39 -12.76
CA ASP A 427 -19.83 19.72 -12.27
C ASP A 427 -19.57 19.85 -10.76
N MET A 428 -20.02 18.86 -9.97
CA MET A 428 -19.76 18.81 -8.53
C MET A 428 -18.27 18.70 -8.22
N LEU A 429 -17.52 17.89 -8.96
CA LEU A 429 -16.06 17.78 -8.81
C LEU A 429 -15.38 19.13 -9.06
N TYR A 430 -15.78 19.86 -10.12
CA TYR A 430 -15.18 21.15 -10.45
C TYR A 430 -15.47 22.21 -9.40
N GLY A 431 -16.69 22.25 -8.85
CA GLY A 431 -17.03 23.12 -7.74
C GLY A 431 -16.20 22.78 -6.49
N ALA A 432 -16.10 21.50 -6.14
CA ALA A 432 -15.31 21.08 -4.98
C ALA A 432 -13.80 21.32 -5.17
N MET A 433 -13.29 21.26 -6.41
CA MET A 433 -11.91 21.67 -6.71
C MET A 433 -11.66 23.16 -6.46
N GLU A 434 -12.64 24.04 -6.68
CA GLU A 434 -12.48 25.49 -6.44
C GLU A 434 -12.29 25.84 -4.97
N GLU A 435 -12.71 24.96 -4.07
CA GLU A 435 -12.58 25.13 -2.62
C GLU A 435 -11.22 24.67 -2.07
N LEU A 436 -10.34 24.08 -2.90
CA LEU A 436 -9.02 23.63 -2.47
C LEU A 436 -8.08 24.82 -2.15
N GLY A 437 -7.53 24.83 -0.95
CA GLY A 437 -6.44 25.72 -0.54
C GLY A 437 -5.10 25.26 -1.12
N ILE A 438 -4.55 26.00 -2.10
CA ILE A 438 -3.24 25.73 -2.70
C ILE A 438 -2.22 26.72 -2.16
N GLY A 439 -1.17 26.25 -1.48
CA GLY A 439 -0.22 27.17 -0.85
C GLY A 439 0.85 26.55 0.04
N ASP A 440 1.37 27.38 0.96
CA ASP A 440 2.39 26.98 1.91
C ASP A 440 1.88 25.86 2.82
N PRO A 441 2.49 24.66 2.79
CA PRO A 441 2.04 23.52 3.58
C PRO A 441 2.23 23.71 5.09
N TRP A 442 2.93 24.77 5.52
CA TRP A 442 2.97 25.17 6.93
C TRP A 442 1.60 25.58 7.46
N GLN A 443 0.71 26.10 6.61
CA GLN A 443 -0.63 26.53 7.01
C GLN A 443 -1.60 25.36 7.10
N LEU A 444 -2.43 25.31 8.14
CA LEU A 444 -3.46 24.28 8.30
C LEU A 444 -4.52 24.35 7.19
N SER A 445 -4.73 25.51 6.59
CA SER A 445 -5.69 25.74 5.50
C SER A 445 -5.20 25.27 4.12
N THR A 446 -4.01 24.68 4.03
CA THR A 446 -3.44 24.21 2.76
C THR A 446 -3.78 22.74 2.53
N ASP A 447 -4.56 22.48 1.48
CA ASP A 447 -4.90 21.14 1.01
C ASP A 447 -3.85 20.59 0.03
N VAL A 448 -3.33 21.45 -0.84
CA VAL A 448 -2.38 21.08 -1.90
C VAL A 448 -1.10 21.91 -1.79
N GLY A 449 0.00 21.21 -1.47
CA GLY A 449 1.35 21.79 -1.40
C GLY A 449 2.08 21.86 -2.76
N PRO A 450 3.38 22.16 -2.76
CA PRO A 450 4.22 22.19 -3.96
C PRO A 450 4.54 20.78 -4.48
N VAL A 451 5.03 20.70 -5.71
CA VAL A 451 5.77 19.53 -6.20
C VAL A 451 7.24 19.61 -5.79
N ILE A 452 7.92 18.46 -5.75
CA ILE A 452 9.22 18.33 -5.07
C ILE A 452 10.36 19.16 -5.69
N ASP A 453 10.43 19.22 -7.02
CA ASP A 453 11.53 19.88 -7.73
C ASP A 453 11.08 20.47 -9.08
N GLU A 454 11.97 21.24 -9.71
CA GLU A 454 11.70 21.92 -10.98
C GLU A 454 11.50 20.94 -12.14
N ASN A 455 12.16 19.77 -12.12
CA ASN A 455 11.99 18.76 -13.16
C ASN A 455 10.58 18.17 -13.12
N ALA A 456 10.08 17.87 -11.92
CA ALA A 456 8.70 17.45 -11.71
C ALA A 456 7.73 18.56 -12.15
N ARG A 457 7.94 19.81 -11.70
CA ARG A 457 7.10 20.95 -12.07
C ARG A 457 6.99 21.12 -13.58
N LYS A 458 8.13 21.10 -14.28
CA LYS A 458 8.19 21.23 -15.73
C LYS A 458 7.49 20.07 -16.43
N LYS A 459 7.79 18.82 -16.06
CA LYS A 459 7.17 17.63 -16.68
C LYS A 459 5.64 17.68 -16.58
N ILE A 460 5.12 17.99 -15.40
CA ILE A 460 3.66 18.02 -15.17
C ILE A 460 3.03 19.20 -15.92
N THR A 461 3.66 20.38 -15.88
CA THR A 461 3.16 21.57 -16.57
C THR A 461 3.13 21.38 -18.08
N ASP A 462 4.18 20.81 -18.67
CA ASP A 462 4.26 20.52 -20.10
C ASP A 462 3.15 19.54 -20.54
N HIS A 463 2.88 18.52 -19.71
CA HIS A 463 1.79 17.57 -19.96
C HIS A 463 0.42 18.26 -19.96
N CYS A 464 0.13 19.09 -18.96
CA CYS A 464 -1.12 19.86 -18.92
C CYS A 464 -1.26 20.82 -20.11
N GLN A 465 -0.17 21.50 -20.50
CA GLN A 465 -0.16 22.41 -21.65
C GLN A 465 -0.41 21.66 -22.97
N LYS A 466 0.15 20.46 -23.14
CA LYS A 466 -0.11 19.60 -24.32
C LYS A 466 -1.61 19.32 -24.47
N PHE A 467 -2.31 18.97 -23.37
CA PHE A 467 -3.74 18.72 -23.40
C PHE A 467 -4.59 19.99 -23.57
N GLU A 468 -4.16 21.11 -22.99
CA GLU A 468 -4.79 22.41 -23.20
C GLU A 468 -4.75 22.83 -24.68
N GLN A 469 -3.61 22.67 -25.35
CA GLN A 469 -3.46 22.95 -26.78
C GLN A 469 -4.33 22.03 -27.66
N GLN A 470 -4.68 20.84 -27.17
CA GLN A 470 -5.59 19.91 -27.84
C GLN A 470 -7.08 20.20 -27.55
N GLY A 471 -7.39 21.21 -26.72
CA GLY A 471 -8.75 21.50 -26.28
C GLY A 471 -9.33 20.46 -25.32
N LYS A 472 -8.46 19.67 -24.65
CA LYS A 472 -8.82 18.57 -23.74
C LYS A 472 -8.66 18.93 -22.26
N LEU A 473 -8.30 20.16 -21.92
CA LEU A 473 -8.27 20.63 -20.53
C LEU A 473 -9.69 20.98 -20.06
N LEU A 474 -10.19 20.28 -19.04
CA LEU A 474 -11.54 20.48 -18.50
C LEU A 474 -11.55 21.46 -17.31
N LYS A 475 -10.55 21.37 -16.43
CA LYS A 475 -10.43 22.23 -15.24
C LYS A 475 -8.96 22.46 -14.90
N LYS A 476 -8.63 23.68 -14.47
CA LYS A 476 -7.40 24.04 -13.78
C LYS A 476 -7.68 25.14 -12.75
N LEU A 477 -6.86 25.23 -11.72
CA LEU A 477 -6.94 26.25 -10.66
C LEU A 477 -5.76 27.23 -10.74
N ASN A 478 -5.90 28.38 -10.08
CA ASN A 478 -4.77 29.30 -9.89
C ASN A 478 -3.81 28.75 -8.84
N VAL A 479 -2.53 29.03 -9.00
CA VAL A 479 -1.48 28.64 -8.04
C VAL A 479 -0.65 29.84 -7.63
N PRO A 480 0.02 29.80 -6.45
CA PRO A 480 0.95 30.84 -6.06
C PRO A 480 2.07 31.05 -7.10
N GLU A 481 2.50 32.30 -7.28
CA GLU A 481 3.57 32.66 -8.24
C GLU A 481 4.96 32.21 -7.78
N LYS A 482 5.17 32.11 -6.46
CA LYS A 482 6.43 31.72 -5.84
C LYS A 482 6.34 30.30 -5.29
N GLY A 483 7.40 29.53 -5.46
CA GLY A 483 7.45 28.11 -5.08
C GLY A 483 7.15 27.20 -6.26
N LEU A 484 7.34 25.90 -6.05
CA LEU A 484 7.21 24.87 -7.07
C LEU A 484 5.78 24.34 -7.11
N PHE A 485 4.79 25.21 -7.33
CA PHE A 485 3.39 24.80 -7.38
C PHE A 485 2.96 24.37 -8.79
N VAL A 486 2.11 23.36 -8.85
CA VAL A 486 1.44 22.91 -10.08
C VAL A 486 -0.06 22.87 -9.83
N SER A 487 -0.82 23.36 -10.80
CA SER A 487 -2.28 23.44 -10.70
C SER A 487 -2.91 22.05 -10.69
N PRO A 488 -3.82 21.75 -9.72
CA PRO A 488 -4.76 20.65 -9.87
C PRO A 488 -5.52 20.75 -11.18
N ALA A 489 -5.35 19.75 -12.04
CA ALA A 489 -5.88 19.76 -13.40
C ALA A 489 -6.72 18.51 -13.70
N VAL A 490 -7.80 18.72 -14.47
CA VAL A 490 -8.62 17.63 -15.02
C VAL A 490 -8.51 17.64 -16.54
N LEU A 491 -8.08 16.52 -17.11
CA LEU A 491 -7.83 16.33 -18.54
C LEU A 491 -8.78 15.29 -19.11
N GLN A 492 -9.37 15.56 -20.27
CA GLN A 492 -10.23 14.61 -20.98
C GLN A 492 -9.40 13.65 -21.83
N VAL A 493 -9.70 12.35 -21.74
CA VAL A 493 -9.14 11.28 -22.59
C VAL A 493 -10.27 10.33 -23.04
N SER A 494 -10.04 9.55 -24.10
CA SER A 494 -10.95 8.47 -24.48
C SER A 494 -10.87 7.25 -23.55
N GLY A 495 -9.74 7.09 -22.87
CA GLY A 495 -9.43 5.95 -22.01
C GLY A 495 -7.96 5.96 -21.59
N ILE A 496 -7.58 4.99 -20.76
CA ILE A 496 -6.24 4.80 -20.21
C ILE A 496 -5.20 4.47 -21.30
N GLU A 497 -5.66 4.03 -22.47
CA GLU A 497 -4.85 3.78 -23.65
C GLU A 497 -4.12 5.04 -24.14
N GLU A 498 -4.70 6.23 -23.96
CA GLU A 498 -4.04 7.51 -24.29
C GLU A 498 -2.90 7.88 -23.33
N LEU A 499 -2.76 7.21 -22.18
CA LEU A 499 -1.74 7.52 -21.17
C LEU A 499 -0.46 6.72 -21.41
N GLU A 500 0.55 7.33 -22.01
CA GLU A 500 1.82 6.64 -22.33
C GLU A 500 2.67 6.35 -21.08
N GLU A 501 2.65 7.26 -20.10
CA GLU A 501 3.46 7.18 -18.89
C GLU A 501 2.72 7.71 -17.66
N GLU A 502 3.28 7.44 -16.48
CA GLU A 502 2.80 8.03 -15.23
C GLU A 502 3.17 9.51 -15.14
N ILE A 503 2.16 10.35 -14.88
CA ILE A 503 2.33 11.76 -14.52
C ILE A 503 2.22 11.90 -13.01
N PHE A 504 3.37 12.05 -12.35
CA PHE A 504 3.51 12.06 -10.90
C PHE A 504 3.22 13.45 -10.29
N GLY A 505 1.96 13.91 -10.42
CA GLY A 505 1.53 15.23 -9.99
C GLY A 505 0.01 15.34 -9.83
N PRO A 506 -0.53 16.55 -9.58
CA PRO A 506 -1.94 16.76 -9.30
C PRO A 506 -2.76 16.82 -10.60
N VAL A 507 -2.70 15.75 -11.40
CA VAL A 507 -3.36 15.65 -12.71
C VAL A 507 -4.27 14.43 -12.73
N LEU A 508 -5.56 14.68 -12.92
CA LEU A 508 -6.59 13.66 -13.09
C LEU A 508 -7.00 13.56 -14.56
N HIS A 509 -6.93 12.37 -15.15
CA HIS A 509 -7.49 12.10 -16.47
C HIS A 509 -8.89 11.51 -16.30
N VAL A 510 -9.84 11.91 -17.16
CA VAL A 510 -11.23 11.45 -17.12
C VAL A 510 -11.65 10.88 -18.46
N ALA A 511 -12.28 9.70 -18.43
CA ALA A 511 -13.02 9.14 -19.55
C ALA A 511 -14.42 8.69 -19.10
N THR A 512 -15.34 8.62 -20.04
CA THR A 512 -16.68 8.09 -19.82
C THR A 512 -16.85 6.73 -20.47
N PHE A 513 -17.67 5.85 -19.88
CA PHE A 513 -18.02 4.57 -20.49
C PHE A 513 -19.54 4.31 -20.45
N GLU A 514 -20.03 3.52 -21.41
CA GLU A 514 -21.41 3.00 -21.38
C GLU A 514 -21.49 1.83 -20.39
N ALA A 515 -22.59 1.67 -19.65
CA ALA A 515 -22.71 0.65 -18.59
C ALA A 515 -22.35 -0.79 -19.05
N LYS A 516 -22.66 -1.12 -20.31
CA LYS A 516 -22.37 -2.43 -20.93
C LYS A 516 -20.88 -2.68 -21.24
N ASP A 517 -20.07 -1.62 -21.24
CA ASP A 517 -18.66 -1.65 -21.65
C ASP A 517 -17.70 -1.72 -20.44
N ILE A 518 -18.21 -1.96 -19.24
CA ILE A 518 -17.39 -2.07 -18.02
C ILE A 518 -16.26 -3.10 -18.15
N ASP A 519 -16.51 -4.24 -18.81
CA ASP A 519 -15.49 -5.26 -19.04
C ASP A 519 -14.35 -4.76 -19.93
N LYS A 520 -14.67 -3.91 -20.91
CA LYS A 520 -13.65 -3.30 -21.77
C LYS A 520 -12.77 -2.35 -20.98
N VAL A 521 -13.34 -1.61 -20.02
CA VAL A 521 -12.57 -0.73 -19.13
C VAL A 521 -11.62 -1.56 -18.27
N ILE A 522 -12.10 -2.65 -17.68
CA ILE A 522 -11.26 -3.55 -16.87
C ILE A 522 -10.11 -4.12 -17.72
N ASP A 523 -10.42 -4.58 -18.94
CA ASP A 523 -9.41 -5.12 -19.86
C ASP A 523 -8.39 -4.06 -20.30
N ALA A 524 -8.83 -2.84 -20.58
CA ALA A 524 -7.95 -1.72 -20.93
C ALA A 524 -7.00 -1.35 -19.78
N VAL A 525 -7.49 -1.34 -18.53
CA VAL A 525 -6.65 -1.07 -17.35
C VAL A 525 -5.60 -2.17 -17.17
N ASN A 526 -6.02 -3.44 -17.19
CA ASN A 526 -5.10 -4.57 -17.08
C ASN A 526 -4.05 -4.59 -18.21
N ALA A 527 -4.44 -4.19 -19.44
CA ALA A 527 -3.55 -4.18 -20.60
C ALA A 527 -2.39 -3.17 -20.50
N LYS A 528 -2.47 -2.15 -19.64
CA LYS A 528 -1.34 -1.24 -19.40
C LYS A 528 -0.18 -1.91 -18.67
N GLY A 529 -0.41 -3.06 -18.04
CA GLY A 529 0.61 -3.83 -17.33
C GLY A 529 1.01 -3.29 -15.96
N TYR A 530 0.52 -2.10 -15.57
CA TYR A 530 0.57 -1.63 -14.18
C TYR A 530 -0.49 -2.33 -13.32
N GLY A 531 -0.26 -2.37 -12.02
CA GLY A 531 -1.06 -3.17 -11.10
C GLY A 531 -0.95 -2.73 -9.64
N LEU A 532 -0.97 -1.43 -9.33
CA LEU A 532 -0.74 -0.93 -7.97
C LEU A 532 -2.03 -0.71 -7.18
N THR A 533 -2.78 0.37 -7.45
CA THR A 533 -4.06 0.66 -6.78
C THR A 533 -5.23 0.81 -7.75
N PHE A 534 -6.43 0.46 -7.28
CA PHE A 534 -7.65 0.58 -8.04
C PHE A 534 -8.87 0.91 -7.17
N GLY A 535 -9.68 1.89 -7.59
CA GLY A 535 -10.89 2.32 -6.89
C GLY A 535 -12.17 1.82 -7.57
N ILE A 536 -13.17 1.45 -6.77
CA ILE A 536 -14.51 1.10 -7.23
C ILE A 536 -15.52 1.91 -6.43
N HIS A 537 -16.37 2.68 -7.09
CA HIS A 537 -17.58 3.23 -6.48
C HIS A 537 -18.82 2.59 -7.11
N SER A 538 -19.50 1.77 -6.32
CA SER A 538 -20.71 1.03 -6.70
C SER A 538 -21.47 0.61 -5.45
N ARG A 539 -22.81 0.50 -5.54
CA ARG A 539 -23.67 -0.08 -4.51
C ARG A 539 -24.20 -1.46 -4.90
N VAL A 540 -23.63 -2.07 -5.95
CA VAL A 540 -24.08 -3.37 -6.46
C VAL A 540 -23.00 -4.42 -6.18
N ASP A 541 -23.21 -5.25 -5.17
CA ASP A 541 -22.24 -6.24 -4.68
C ASP A 541 -21.72 -7.14 -5.81
N ARG A 542 -22.63 -7.70 -6.62
CA ARG A 542 -22.26 -8.53 -7.78
C ARG A 542 -21.33 -7.81 -8.76
N ARG A 543 -21.46 -6.49 -8.91
CA ARG A 543 -20.60 -5.69 -9.79
C ARG A 543 -19.25 -5.44 -9.14
N ILE A 544 -19.21 -5.15 -7.84
CA ILE A 544 -17.98 -5.02 -7.06
C ILE A 544 -17.17 -6.32 -7.14
N GLU A 545 -17.79 -7.46 -6.84
CA GLU A 545 -17.18 -8.80 -6.92
C GLU A 545 -16.65 -9.10 -8.33
N HIS A 546 -17.44 -8.78 -9.36
CA HIS A 546 -17.04 -8.98 -10.76
C HIS A 546 -15.81 -8.15 -11.14
N ILE A 547 -15.77 -6.87 -10.75
CA ILE A 547 -14.60 -6.02 -11.02
C ILE A 547 -13.39 -6.51 -10.22
N ALA A 548 -13.55 -6.73 -8.91
CA ALA A 548 -12.47 -7.11 -8.00
C ALA A 548 -11.82 -8.47 -8.36
N SER A 549 -12.60 -9.43 -8.86
CA SER A 549 -12.08 -10.74 -9.30
C SER A 549 -11.36 -10.69 -10.66
N ARG A 550 -11.64 -9.69 -11.50
CA ARG A 550 -11.09 -9.53 -12.84
C ARG A 550 -9.88 -8.59 -12.90
N ILE A 551 -9.84 -7.57 -12.04
CA ILE A 551 -8.79 -6.55 -12.05
C ILE A 551 -7.48 -7.14 -11.52
N LYS A 552 -6.36 -6.78 -12.17
CA LYS A 552 -5.01 -7.30 -11.88
C LYS A 552 -4.19 -6.23 -11.17
N VAL A 553 -4.54 -5.98 -9.92
CA VAL A 553 -3.95 -4.92 -9.10
C VAL A 553 -3.69 -5.41 -7.68
N GLY A 554 -2.62 -4.91 -7.07
CA GLY A 554 -2.23 -5.29 -5.73
C GLY A 554 -3.18 -4.78 -4.65
N ASN A 555 -3.76 -3.58 -4.77
CA ASN A 555 -4.64 -2.99 -3.76
C ASN A 555 -5.92 -2.44 -4.39
N THR A 556 -7.06 -3.06 -4.08
CA THR A 556 -8.39 -2.62 -4.52
C THR A 556 -9.14 -1.96 -3.36
N TYR A 557 -9.81 -0.85 -3.63
CA TYR A 557 -10.56 -0.06 -2.66
C TYR A 557 -11.99 0.17 -3.13
N VAL A 558 -12.97 -0.15 -2.29
CA VAL A 558 -14.40 -0.09 -2.63
C VAL A 558 -15.09 0.98 -1.77
N ASN A 559 -15.75 1.92 -2.45
CA ASN A 559 -16.53 3.03 -1.91
C ASN A 559 -15.75 3.95 -0.95
N ARG A 560 -14.47 4.17 -1.27
CA ARG A 560 -13.55 5.01 -0.50
C ARG A 560 -12.42 5.52 -1.40
N ASN A 561 -11.61 6.44 -0.89
CA ASN A 561 -10.36 6.81 -1.53
C ASN A 561 -9.38 5.61 -1.62
N GLN A 562 -8.42 5.70 -2.54
CA GLN A 562 -7.46 4.62 -2.83
C GLN A 562 -6.03 4.91 -2.35
N ILE A 563 -5.88 5.81 -1.38
CA ILE A 563 -4.60 6.24 -0.82
C ILE A 563 -4.52 5.94 0.68
N GLY A 564 -3.32 6.05 1.27
CA GLY A 564 -3.15 5.90 2.72
C GLY A 564 -3.33 4.47 3.22
N ALA A 565 -2.77 3.49 2.51
CA ALA A 565 -2.75 2.11 2.94
C ALA A 565 -2.06 1.97 4.31
N ILE A 566 -2.68 1.27 5.25
CA ILE A 566 -2.20 1.13 6.63
C ILE A 566 -1.42 -0.17 6.79
N VAL A 567 -0.21 -0.07 7.32
CA VAL A 567 0.68 -1.21 7.59
C VAL A 567 -0.02 -2.28 8.44
N GLY A 568 0.07 -3.55 8.03
CA GLY A 568 -0.55 -4.68 8.72
C GLY A 568 -2.08 -4.72 8.66
N SER A 569 -2.72 -3.81 7.92
CA SER A 569 -4.16 -3.78 7.65
C SER A 569 -4.42 -3.88 6.15
N GLN A 570 -3.81 -2.98 5.38
CA GLN A 570 -3.77 -3.01 3.92
C GLN A 570 -2.33 -3.11 3.42
N PRO A 571 -1.67 -4.30 3.52
CA PRO A 571 -0.35 -4.51 2.92
C PRO A 571 -0.26 -3.92 1.51
N PHE A 572 0.78 -3.15 1.26
CA PHE A 572 0.87 -2.28 0.09
C PHE A 572 1.94 -2.76 -0.88
N GLY A 573 1.57 -2.86 -2.14
CA GLY A 573 2.49 -3.23 -3.22
C GLY A 573 1.74 -3.74 -4.44
N GLY A 574 2.36 -3.65 -5.60
CA GLY A 574 1.71 -3.95 -6.88
C GLY A 574 2.13 -5.26 -7.54
N GLU A 575 1.55 -5.52 -8.70
CA GLU A 575 1.97 -6.57 -9.64
C GLU A 575 2.36 -6.00 -11.01
N GLY A 576 3.00 -6.81 -11.85
CA GLY A 576 3.42 -6.42 -13.20
C GLY A 576 4.47 -5.29 -13.19
N LEU A 577 4.20 -4.22 -13.93
CA LEU A 577 5.07 -3.04 -13.98
C LEU A 577 5.16 -2.30 -12.64
N SER A 578 4.19 -2.49 -11.75
CA SER A 578 4.12 -1.76 -10.48
C SER A 578 5.01 -2.33 -9.39
N GLY A 579 5.46 -3.57 -9.51
CA GLY A 579 6.44 -4.09 -8.55
C GLY A 579 6.67 -5.58 -8.64
N THR A 580 7.70 -6.02 -7.92
CA THR A 580 8.08 -7.44 -7.81
C THR A 580 7.35 -8.15 -6.68
N GLY A 581 6.83 -7.38 -5.73
CA GLY A 581 6.47 -7.84 -4.39
C GLY A 581 7.68 -8.39 -3.60
N PRO A 582 7.43 -8.94 -2.40
CA PRO A 582 6.14 -8.98 -1.70
C PRO A 582 5.72 -7.60 -1.17
N LYS A 583 4.49 -7.48 -0.68
CA LYS A 583 3.91 -6.22 -0.19
C LYS A 583 4.60 -5.71 1.07
N ALA A 584 4.95 -4.42 1.06
CA ALA A 584 5.37 -3.72 2.26
C ALA A 584 4.22 -3.70 3.29
N GLY A 585 4.56 -3.92 4.56
CA GLY A 585 3.61 -3.98 5.67
C GLY A 585 2.74 -5.23 5.65
N GLY A 586 3.11 -6.22 4.84
CA GLY A 586 2.51 -7.54 4.78
C GLY A 586 3.38 -8.64 5.40
N PRO A 587 2.80 -9.82 5.66
CA PRO A 587 3.48 -10.92 6.33
C PRO A 587 4.65 -11.51 5.53
N GLN A 588 4.64 -11.37 4.19
CA GLN A 588 5.69 -11.95 3.35
C GLN A 588 6.97 -11.08 3.26
N TYR A 589 6.92 -9.83 3.73
CA TYR A 589 7.99 -8.85 3.49
C TYR A 589 9.31 -9.21 4.17
N VAL A 590 9.29 -9.44 5.49
CA VAL A 590 10.50 -9.83 6.27
C VAL A 590 11.06 -11.17 5.76
N ARG A 591 10.19 -12.12 5.41
CA ARG A 591 10.58 -13.44 4.87
C ARG A 591 11.34 -13.33 3.54
N ARG A 592 11.14 -12.27 2.75
CA ARG A 592 11.92 -12.05 1.52
C ARG A 592 13.38 -11.73 1.81
N PHE A 593 13.66 -11.12 2.97
CA PHE A 593 15.01 -10.75 3.40
C PHE A 593 15.71 -11.83 4.22
N LEU A 594 15.06 -12.98 4.42
CA LEU A 594 15.67 -14.22 4.88
C LEU A 594 16.01 -15.10 3.66
N ARG A 595 17.14 -15.80 3.73
CA ARG A 595 17.58 -16.83 2.79
C ARG A 595 17.10 -18.20 3.31
N GLY A 596 16.33 -18.90 2.48
CA GLY A 596 15.94 -20.29 2.77
C GLY A 596 17.00 -21.31 2.31
N GLU A 597 16.64 -22.59 2.30
CA GLU A 597 17.48 -23.65 1.73
C GLU A 597 17.73 -23.37 0.24
N VAL A 598 19.00 -23.27 -0.17
CA VAL A 598 19.41 -23.15 -1.57
C VAL A 598 20.11 -24.44 -1.98
N VAL A 599 19.62 -25.06 -3.06
CA VAL A 599 20.24 -26.23 -3.67
C VAL A 599 20.98 -25.79 -4.92
N GLU A 600 22.20 -26.29 -5.12
CA GLU A 600 22.99 -26.05 -6.32
C GLU A 600 23.37 -27.41 -6.92
N LYS A 601 23.03 -27.62 -8.20
CA LYS A 601 23.31 -28.85 -8.93
C LYS A 601 23.99 -28.56 -10.28
N PRO A 602 24.94 -29.42 -10.71
CA PRO A 602 25.60 -29.25 -12.00
C PRO A 602 24.60 -29.46 -13.15
N ALA A 603 24.70 -28.61 -14.17
CA ALA A 603 23.96 -28.80 -15.40
C ALA A 603 24.45 -30.07 -16.11
N GLN A 604 23.55 -30.99 -16.45
CA GLN A 604 23.94 -32.16 -17.24
C GLN A 604 24.33 -31.69 -18.65
N SER A 605 25.47 -32.18 -19.15
CA SER A 605 25.89 -32.00 -20.54
C SER A 605 24.86 -32.65 -21.46
N SER A 606 23.91 -31.85 -21.96
CA SER A 606 22.97 -32.28 -23.00
C SER A 606 23.39 -31.68 -24.34
N ASP A 607 23.58 -32.54 -25.35
CA ASP A 607 23.83 -32.10 -26.74
C ASP A 607 22.59 -31.44 -27.38
N LYS A 608 21.44 -31.42 -26.68
CA LYS A 608 20.17 -30.87 -27.17
C LYS A 608 19.87 -29.52 -26.50
N VAL A 609 20.34 -28.45 -27.13
CA VAL A 609 19.86 -27.08 -26.85
C VAL A 609 18.42 -26.95 -27.35
N PHE A 610 17.51 -26.55 -26.46
CA PHE A 610 16.10 -26.37 -26.76
C PHE A 610 15.87 -24.97 -27.33
N SER A 611 15.32 -24.89 -28.55
CA SER A 611 15.20 -23.63 -29.29
C SER A 611 14.06 -22.74 -28.78
N THR A 612 14.24 -21.42 -28.88
CA THR A 612 13.26 -20.39 -28.50
C THR A 612 11.87 -20.64 -29.10
N ASP A 613 11.77 -20.92 -30.40
CA ASP A 613 10.48 -21.18 -31.07
C ASP A 613 9.73 -22.38 -30.51
N LYS A 614 10.46 -23.40 -30.04
CA LYS A 614 9.83 -24.56 -29.42
C LYS A 614 9.33 -24.19 -28.02
N ALA A 615 10.13 -23.47 -27.24
CA ALA A 615 9.74 -23.01 -25.91
C ALA A 615 8.49 -22.10 -25.97
N GLN A 616 8.45 -21.13 -26.90
CA GLN A 616 7.28 -20.26 -27.08
C GLN A 616 6.02 -21.06 -27.41
N LYS A 617 6.10 -22.06 -28.29
CA LYS A 617 4.96 -22.94 -28.60
C LYS A 617 4.45 -23.70 -27.38
N LEU A 618 5.32 -24.12 -26.46
CA LEU A 618 4.91 -24.76 -25.21
C LEU A 618 4.17 -23.77 -24.31
N ILE A 619 4.69 -22.55 -24.17
CA ILE A 619 4.07 -21.47 -23.40
C ILE A 619 2.68 -21.13 -23.95
N ASP A 620 2.58 -20.86 -25.25
CA ASP A 620 1.31 -20.51 -25.91
C ASP A 620 0.26 -21.62 -25.80
N LYS A 621 0.71 -22.88 -25.90
CA LYS A 621 -0.15 -24.05 -25.74
C LYS A 621 -0.71 -24.14 -24.33
N LEU A 622 0.10 -23.86 -23.30
CA LEU A 622 -0.30 -23.96 -21.91
C LEU A 622 -1.04 -22.72 -21.40
N ALA A 623 -0.86 -21.56 -22.03
CA ALA A 623 -1.47 -20.29 -21.61
C ALA A 623 -3.00 -20.38 -21.41
N LYS A 624 -3.69 -21.23 -22.18
CA LYS A 624 -5.14 -21.46 -22.12
C LYS A 624 -5.58 -22.59 -21.20
N ALA A 625 -4.67 -23.32 -20.57
CA ALA A 625 -5.03 -24.39 -19.64
C ALA A 625 -5.75 -23.83 -18.40
N ALA A 626 -6.72 -24.57 -17.90
CA ALA A 626 -7.36 -24.27 -16.62
C ALA A 626 -6.43 -24.65 -15.46
N VAL A 627 -6.45 -23.85 -14.40
CA VAL A 627 -5.79 -24.17 -13.14
C VAL A 627 -6.84 -24.82 -12.23
N PRO A 628 -6.56 -25.97 -11.59
CA PRO A 628 -7.46 -26.53 -10.59
C PRO A 628 -7.71 -25.55 -9.44
N GLU A 629 -8.90 -25.61 -8.84
CA GLU A 629 -9.22 -24.86 -7.62
C GLU A 629 -8.20 -25.16 -6.50
N ALA A 630 -8.02 -24.22 -5.57
CA ALA A 630 -7.08 -24.38 -4.46
C ALA A 630 -7.49 -25.53 -3.54
N GLU A 631 -8.79 -25.61 -3.21
CA GLU A 631 -9.34 -26.69 -2.39
C GLU A 631 -9.09 -28.05 -3.04
N GLY A 632 -8.42 -28.96 -2.31
CA GLY A 632 -8.10 -30.31 -2.79
C GLY A 632 -6.94 -30.38 -3.80
N ARG A 633 -6.32 -29.26 -4.19
CA ARG A 633 -5.21 -29.24 -5.17
C ARG A 633 -4.01 -30.05 -4.70
N GLN A 634 -3.66 -29.98 -3.42
CA GLN A 634 -2.55 -30.73 -2.85
C GLN A 634 -2.74 -32.24 -3.01
N ALA A 635 -3.93 -32.74 -2.68
CA ALA A 635 -4.27 -34.17 -2.81
C ALA A 635 -4.31 -34.62 -4.28
N LEU A 636 -4.71 -33.74 -5.20
CA LEU A 636 -4.67 -34.01 -6.64
C LEU A 636 -3.24 -34.18 -7.17
N LEU A 637 -2.27 -33.44 -6.61
CA LEU A 637 -0.87 -33.44 -7.06
C LEU A 637 -0.02 -34.54 -6.41
N GLU A 638 -0.38 -34.98 -5.20
CA GLU A 638 0.39 -35.94 -4.40
C GLU A 638 0.79 -37.24 -5.14
N PRO A 639 -0.07 -37.88 -5.96
CA PRO A 639 0.29 -39.08 -6.70
C PRO A 639 1.45 -38.91 -7.70
N PHE A 640 1.71 -37.68 -8.14
CA PHE A 640 2.70 -37.37 -9.19
C PHE A 640 3.96 -36.71 -8.63
N PHE A 641 3.81 -35.88 -7.59
CA PHE A 641 4.89 -35.03 -7.07
C PHE A 641 5.27 -35.37 -5.63
N GLY A 642 4.58 -36.32 -4.99
CA GLY A 642 4.72 -36.56 -3.56
C GLY A 642 4.19 -35.39 -2.72
N LYS A 643 4.77 -35.18 -1.54
CA LYS A 643 4.33 -34.12 -0.64
C LYS A 643 4.71 -32.74 -1.19
N VAL A 644 3.70 -31.99 -1.64
CA VAL A 644 3.84 -30.59 -2.07
C VAL A 644 3.32 -29.63 -0.98
N PRO A 645 3.73 -28.34 -0.97
CA PRO A 645 3.21 -27.36 -0.02
C PRO A 645 1.70 -27.14 -0.18
N ALA A 646 1.04 -26.73 0.91
CA ALA A 646 -0.37 -26.36 0.88
C ALA A 646 -0.58 -25.12 -0.01
N PRO A 647 -1.71 -25.00 -0.72
CA PRO A 647 -1.99 -23.83 -1.56
C PRO A 647 -2.16 -22.57 -0.71
N LEU A 648 -1.35 -21.54 -0.98
CA LEU A 648 -1.51 -20.24 -0.31
C LEU A 648 -2.67 -19.41 -0.89
N ASP A 649 -3.14 -19.75 -2.09
CA ASP A 649 -4.27 -19.12 -2.78
C ASP A 649 -5.64 -19.68 -2.35
N GLU A 650 -5.68 -20.47 -1.26
CA GLU A 650 -6.92 -20.95 -0.66
C GLU A 650 -7.51 -19.89 0.28
N GLY A 651 -8.55 -19.20 -0.19
CA GLY A 651 -9.29 -18.20 0.61
C GLY A 651 -8.54 -16.87 0.77
N TYR A 652 -8.79 -16.21 1.90
CA TYR A 652 -8.15 -14.94 2.24
C TYR A 652 -7.94 -14.83 3.76
N GLU A 653 -6.96 -14.03 4.16
CA GLU A 653 -6.71 -13.61 5.53
C GLU A 653 -7.50 -12.32 5.84
N GLU A 654 -8.33 -12.36 6.87
CA GLU A 654 -8.98 -11.16 7.43
C GLU A 654 -7.92 -10.32 8.14
N MET A 655 -7.68 -9.11 7.64
CA MET A 655 -6.72 -8.19 8.20
C MET A 655 -7.40 -7.27 9.22
N PRO A 656 -6.77 -6.98 10.37
CA PRO A 656 -7.34 -6.10 11.39
C PRO A 656 -7.55 -4.69 10.83
N GLY A 657 -8.65 -4.04 11.15
CA GLY A 657 -8.99 -2.69 10.68
C GLY A 657 -10.01 -1.98 11.57
N PRO A 658 -10.32 -0.71 11.27
CA PRO A 658 -11.34 0.03 12.01
C PRO A 658 -12.73 -0.56 11.77
N THR A 659 -13.64 -0.35 12.73
CA THR A 659 -15.05 -0.67 12.54
C THR A 659 -15.60 0.06 11.31
N GLY A 660 -16.37 -0.64 10.48
CA GLY A 660 -16.91 -0.07 9.25
C GLY A 660 -16.04 -0.32 8.02
N GLU A 661 -14.92 -1.01 8.19
CA GLU A 661 -14.01 -1.39 7.12
C GLU A 661 -13.77 -2.90 7.15
N GLN A 662 -13.71 -3.50 5.97
CA GLN A 662 -13.32 -4.91 5.80
C GLN A 662 -12.05 -4.96 4.95
N ASN A 663 -11.08 -5.78 5.36
CA ASN A 663 -9.76 -5.85 4.74
C ASN A 663 -9.37 -7.31 4.52
N HIS A 664 -9.25 -7.72 3.25
CA HIS A 664 -8.88 -9.08 2.89
C HIS A 664 -7.54 -9.10 2.18
N LEU A 665 -6.63 -9.94 2.67
CA LEU A 665 -5.38 -10.28 1.98
C LEU A 665 -5.50 -11.68 1.38
N SER A 666 -5.31 -11.80 0.07
CA SER A 666 -5.35 -13.09 -0.64
C SER A 666 -4.06 -13.30 -1.43
N CYS A 667 -3.64 -14.55 -1.58
CA CYS A 667 -2.57 -14.91 -2.50
C CYS A 667 -3.16 -15.43 -3.82
N HIS A 668 -2.43 -15.24 -4.90
CA HIS A 668 -2.77 -15.72 -6.23
C HIS A 668 -1.52 -16.33 -6.87
N GLY A 669 -1.67 -17.40 -7.64
CA GLY A 669 -0.56 -17.91 -8.46
C GLY A 669 -0.02 -16.81 -9.36
N ARG A 670 1.31 -16.71 -9.48
CA ARG A 670 1.97 -15.71 -10.34
C ARG A 670 1.46 -15.76 -11.78
N GLY A 671 1.28 -16.97 -12.30
CA GLY A 671 0.84 -17.20 -13.67
C GLY A 671 1.51 -18.44 -14.25
N LEU A 672 2.27 -18.27 -15.34
CA LEU A 672 3.05 -19.36 -15.92
C LEU A 672 4.51 -19.30 -15.45
N VAL A 673 5.02 -20.43 -14.95
CA VAL A 673 6.38 -20.58 -14.43
C VAL A 673 7.19 -21.51 -15.33
N LEU A 674 8.40 -21.10 -15.67
CA LEU A 674 9.35 -21.93 -16.41
C LEU A 674 10.25 -22.71 -15.43
N CYS A 675 10.14 -24.03 -15.38
CA CYS A 675 10.99 -24.90 -14.56
C CYS A 675 12.15 -25.46 -15.40
N LEU A 676 13.38 -25.02 -15.11
CA LEU A 676 14.55 -25.27 -15.95
C LEU A 676 15.57 -26.25 -15.33
N GLY A 677 15.14 -27.09 -14.38
CA GLY A 677 15.97 -28.17 -13.85
C GLY A 677 17.13 -27.68 -12.94
N PRO A 678 18.29 -28.37 -12.93
CA PRO A 678 18.97 -28.82 -14.16
C PRO A 678 18.80 -30.30 -14.52
N ASP A 679 18.13 -31.09 -13.69
CA ASP A 679 17.86 -32.51 -13.91
C ASP A 679 16.36 -32.81 -13.72
N ALA A 680 15.94 -34.02 -14.10
CA ALA A 680 14.55 -34.44 -14.00
C ALA A 680 14.00 -34.38 -12.57
N GLU A 681 14.80 -34.74 -11.56
CA GLU A 681 14.39 -34.73 -10.15
C GLU A 681 14.06 -33.31 -9.69
N SER A 682 14.99 -32.38 -9.92
CA SER A 682 14.83 -30.97 -9.55
C SER A 682 13.69 -30.33 -10.33
N ALA A 683 13.54 -30.68 -11.60
CA ALA A 683 12.44 -30.20 -12.44
C ALA A 683 11.06 -30.66 -11.94
N VAL A 684 10.96 -31.90 -11.43
CA VAL A 684 9.74 -32.44 -10.80
C VAL A 684 9.43 -31.69 -9.50
N GLU A 685 10.41 -31.44 -8.64
CA GLU A 685 10.21 -30.67 -7.39
C GLU A 685 9.76 -29.22 -7.66
N GLN A 686 10.40 -28.56 -8.63
CA GLN A 686 10.04 -27.22 -9.08
C GLN A 686 8.60 -27.18 -9.61
N ALA A 687 8.24 -28.13 -10.47
CA ALA A 687 6.90 -28.21 -11.04
C ALA A 687 5.84 -28.49 -9.98
N GLY A 688 6.09 -29.44 -9.07
CA GLY A 688 5.17 -29.78 -7.99
C GLY A 688 4.89 -28.59 -7.07
N THR A 689 5.92 -27.82 -6.72
CA THR A 689 5.79 -26.62 -5.88
C THR A 689 5.02 -25.51 -6.62
N ALA A 690 5.39 -25.22 -7.87
CA ALA A 690 4.70 -24.19 -8.65
C ALA A 690 3.21 -24.53 -8.90
N LEU A 691 2.91 -25.78 -9.26
CA LEU A 691 1.54 -26.26 -9.48
C LEU A 691 0.70 -26.18 -8.20
N SER A 692 1.28 -26.51 -7.03
CA SER A 692 0.51 -26.47 -5.77
C SER A 692 0.09 -25.04 -5.40
N GLN A 693 0.85 -24.04 -5.83
CA GLN A 693 0.57 -22.62 -5.66
C GLN A 693 -0.25 -21.98 -6.78
N GLY A 694 -0.91 -22.79 -7.63
CA GLY A 694 -1.86 -22.29 -8.63
C GLY A 694 -1.21 -21.77 -9.92
N ASN A 695 0.05 -22.15 -10.17
CA ASN A 695 0.74 -21.76 -11.40
C ASN A 695 0.56 -22.81 -12.50
N LYS A 696 0.67 -22.34 -13.75
CA LYS A 696 0.86 -23.21 -14.92
C LYS A 696 2.35 -23.44 -15.10
N VAL A 697 2.77 -24.63 -15.53
CA VAL A 697 4.19 -24.98 -15.57
C VAL A 697 4.64 -25.48 -16.94
N VAL A 698 5.68 -24.84 -17.48
CA VAL A 698 6.45 -25.38 -18.60
C VAL A 698 7.80 -25.87 -18.08
N VAL A 699 8.08 -27.15 -18.27
CA VAL A 699 9.31 -27.81 -17.82
C VAL A 699 10.22 -28.06 -19.02
N ILE A 700 11.46 -27.57 -18.95
CA ILE A 700 12.51 -27.85 -19.95
C ILE A 700 13.74 -28.31 -19.19
N ALA A 701 13.91 -29.63 -19.09
CA ALA A 701 15.05 -30.24 -18.42
C ALA A 701 15.34 -31.64 -18.99
N PRO A 702 16.57 -32.17 -18.87
CA PRO A 702 16.91 -33.53 -19.30
C PRO A 702 16.06 -34.58 -18.58
N GLY A 703 15.34 -35.41 -19.33
CA GLY A 703 14.51 -36.50 -18.81
C GLY A 703 13.14 -36.08 -18.27
N ALA A 704 12.76 -34.80 -18.44
CA ALA A 704 11.50 -34.25 -17.96
C ALA A 704 10.27 -34.88 -18.64
N GLU A 705 10.35 -35.24 -19.94
CA GLU A 705 9.20 -35.82 -20.67
C GLU A 705 8.76 -37.14 -20.03
N LYS A 706 9.74 -37.99 -19.71
CA LYS A 706 9.48 -39.27 -19.06
C LYS A 706 9.02 -39.08 -17.62
N ALA A 707 9.67 -38.17 -16.88
CA ALA A 707 9.36 -37.95 -15.47
C ALA A 707 7.95 -37.38 -15.23
N LEU A 708 7.43 -36.57 -16.16
CA LEU A 708 6.14 -35.90 -16.03
C LEU A 708 5.04 -36.49 -16.93
N ALA A 709 5.30 -37.61 -17.60
CA ALA A 709 4.35 -38.22 -18.54
C ALA A 709 2.98 -38.51 -17.92
N ASP A 710 2.96 -39.04 -16.68
CA ASP A 710 1.72 -39.39 -15.98
C ASP A 710 0.95 -38.14 -15.54
N ALA A 711 1.64 -37.10 -15.07
CA ALA A 711 1.03 -35.81 -14.71
C ALA A 711 0.39 -35.13 -15.94
N ILE A 712 1.08 -35.13 -17.08
CA ILE A 712 0.58 -34.59 -18.35
C ILE A 712 -0.65 -35.39 -18.83
N LYS A 713 -0.58 -36.73 -18.75
CA LYS A 713 -1.69 -37.61 -19.13
C LYS A 713 -2.91 -37.43 -18.23
N ALA A 714 -2.71 -37.10 -16.97
CA ALA A 714 -3.77 -36.77 -16.02
C ALA A 714 -4.43 -35.40 -16.27
N GLY A 715 -3.92 -34.60 -17.22
CA GLY A 715 -4.50 -33.31 -17.59
C GLY A 715 -4.12 -32.16 -16.65
N LEU A 716 -3.09 -32.33 -15.81
CA LEU A 716 -2.56 -31.25 -14.98
C LEU A 716 -2.01 -30.11 -15.86
N PRO A 717 -2.00 -28.85 -15.39
CA PRO A 717 -1.54 -27.69 -16.17
C PRO A 717 0.00 -27.63 -16.26
N VAL A 718 0.60 -28.71 -16.76
CA VAL A 718 2.03 -28.90 -16.95
C VAL A 718 2.31 -29.42 -18.35
N ILE A 719 3.36 -28.91 -18.98
CA ILE A 719 3.94 -29.48 -20.20
C ILE A 719 5.44 -29.61 -20.00
N ALA A 720 6.01 -30.76 -20.38
CA ALA A 720 7.43 -31.02 -20.28
C ALA A 720 8.07 -31.29 -21.65
N SER A 721 9.33 -30.90 -21.82
CA SER A 721 10.16 -31.34 -22.94
C SER A 721 11.61 -31.58 -22.53
N ASP A 722 12.25 -32.55 -23.19
CA ASP A 722 13.63 -32.93 -22.93
C ASP A 722 14.61 -31.96 -23.58
N GLY A 723 15.48 -31.37 -22.77
CA GLY A 723 16.57 -30.52 -23.25
C GLY A 723 17.01 -29.50 -22.20
N MET A 724 17.96 -28.65 -22.58
CA MET A 724 18.35 -27.46 -21.82
C MET A 724 17.95 -26.22 -22.60
N LEU A 725 17.26 -25.26 -21.96
CA LEU A 725 16.92 -24.01 -22.60
C LEU A 725 18.18 -23.17 -22.80
N ASP A 726 18.37 -22.65 -24.02
CA ASP A 726 19.36 -21.59 -24.27
C ASP A 726 19.02 -20.36 -23.40
N PRO A 727 19.90 -19.91 -22.50
CA PRO A 727 19.62 -18.75 -21.65
C PRO A 727 19.14 -17.51 -22.42
N ASP A 728 19.70 -17.25 -23.61
CA ASP A 728 19.34 -16.06 -24.38
C ASP A 728 17.88 -16.10 -24.88
N ALA A 729 17.28 -17.29 -24.98
CA ALA A 729 15.86 -17.46 -25.30
C ALA A 729 14.95 -16.69 -24.32
N LEU A 730 15.32 -16.60 -23.04
CA LEU A 730 14.55 -15.87 -22.02
C LEU A 730 14.41 -14.38 -22.31
N SER A 731 15.31 -13.79 -23.13
CA SER A 731 15.19 -12.40 -23.55
C SER A 731 14.08 -12.17 -24.59
N HIS A 732 13.61 -13.24 -25.23
CA HIS A 732 12.65 -13.19 -26.35
C HIS A 732 11.30 -13.86 -26.04
N LEU A 733 11.27 -14.82 -25.11
CA LEU A 733 10.03 -15.52 -24.74
C LEU A 733 8.98 -14.57 -24.13
N THR A 734 7.70 -14.86 -24.28
CA THR A 734 6.61 -14.05 -23.67
C THR A 734 5.56 -14.95 -23.04
N GLY A 735 4.74 -14.41 -22.14
CA GLY A 735 3.64 -15.15 -21.50
C GLY A 735 4.05 -16.02 -20.30
N PHE A 736 5.12 -15.64 -19.58
CA PHE A 736 5.54 -16.27 -18.33
C PHE A 736 5.89 -15.19 -17.30
N GLU A 737 5.84 -15.57 -16.02
CA GLU A 737 5.87 -14.66 -14.87
C GLU A 737 7.04 -14.95 -13.91
N ALA A 738 7.68 -16.11 -14.05
CA ALA A 738 8.90 -16.45 -13.31
C ALA A 738 9.68 -17.58 -14.00
N VAL A 739 10.97 -17.64 -13.70
CA VAL A 739 11.85 -18.78 -14.00
C VAL A 739 12.28 -19.41 -12.68
N VAL A 740 12.29 -20.73 -12.59
CA VAL A 740 12.87 -21.45 -11.44
C VAL A 740 13.95 -22.41 -11.92
N SER A 741 15.08 -22.43 -11.21
CA SER A 741 16.18 -23.36 -11.44
C SER A 741 17.08 -23.46 -10.22
N VAL A 742 17.67 -24.64 -10.02
CA VAL A 742 18.69 -24.92 -8.99
C VAL A 742 20.04 -25.27 -9.62
N ALA A 743 20.25 -24.81 -10.86
CA ALA A 743 21.51 -25.03 -11.57
C ALA A 743 22.66 -24.26 -10.92
N GLU A 744 23.90 -24.62 -11.28
CA GLU A 744 25.08 -23.88 -10.85
C GLU A 744 25.01 -22.39 -11.21
N LYS A 745 25.61 -21.57 -10.33
CA LYS A 745 25.59 -20.10 -10.42
C LYS A 745 25.92 -19.53 -11.80
N PRO A 746 26.89 -20.06 -12.59
CA PRO A 746 27.15 -19.53 -13.93
C PRO A 746 25.92 -19.57 -14.85
N LEU A 747 25.12 -20.63 -14.78
CA LEU A 747 23.91 -20.77 -15.59
C LEU A 747 22.78 -19.87 -15.06
N LEU A 748 22.59 -19.81 -13.74
CA LEU A 748 21.64 -18.89 -13.12
C LEU A 748 21.93 -17.43 -13.46
N LYS A 749 23.22 -17.04 -13.49
CA LYS A 749 23.65 -15.70 -13.91
C LYS A 749 23.25 -15.41 -15.36
N GLN A 750 23.45 -16.37 -16.26
CA GLN A 750 23.03 -16.25 -17.66
C GLN A 750 21.51 -16.09 -17.79
N TYR A 751 20.71 -16.86 -17.04
CA TYR A 751 19.26 -16.70 -17.02
C TYR A 751 18.85 -15.31 -16.52
N ARG A 752 19.44 -14.85 -15.42
CA ARG A 752 19.16 -13.53 -14.85
C ARG A 752 19.53 -12.41 -15.82
N MET A 753 20.70 -12.49 -16.47
CA MET A 753 21.15 -11.52 -17.48
C MET A 753 20.25 -11.52 -18.73
N ALA A 754 19.73 -12.66 -19.16
CA ALA A 754 18.79 -12.72 -20.28
C ALA A 754 17.45 -12.08 -19.92
N LEU A 755 16.94 -12.31 -18.71
CA LEU A 755 15.70 -11.68 -18.23
C LEU A 755 15.85 -10.16 -18.06
N SER A 756 17.03 -9.65 -17.65
CA SER A 756 17.25 -8.20 -17.48
C SER A 756 17.32 -7.41 -18.79
N LYS A 757 17.43 -8.08 -19.95
CA LYS A 757 17.33 -7.45 -21.28
C LYS A 757 15.88 -7.18 -21.70
N ARG A 758 14.90 -7.74 -20.99
CA ARG A 758 13.48 -7.64 -21.36
C ARG A 758 12.94 -6.27 -21.02
N GLU A 759 12.02 -5.79 -21.85
CA GLU A 759 11.12 -4.70 -21.49
C GLU A 759 9.91 -5.26 -20.71
N GLY A 760 9.27 -4.42 -19.90
CA GLY A 760 8.07 -4.80 -19.14
C GLY A 760 8.34 -5.08 -17.66
N ALA A 761 7.58 -6.02 -17.09
CA ALA A 761 7.67 -6.39 -15.68
C ALA A 761 9.01 -7.05 -15.33
N LEU A 762 9.49 -6.82 -14.11
CA LEU A 762 10.71 -7.43 -13.59
C LEU A 762 10.43 -8.89 -13.19
N LEU A 763 10.88 -9.83 -14.02
CA LEU A 763 10.64 -11.26 -13.79
C LEU A 763 11.76 -11.88 -12.91
N PRO A 764 11.42 -12.64 -11.86
CA PRO A 764 12.40 -13.25 -10.99
C PRO A 764 13.00 -14.54 -11.56
N VAL A 765 14.24 -14.81 -11.18
CA VAL A 765 14.80 -16.16 -11.13
C VAL A 765 14.64 -16.68 -9.69
N ILE A 766 13.81 -17.69 -9.50
CA ILE A 766 13.58 -18.36 -8.23
C ILE A 766 14.64 -19.45 -8.06
N THR A 767 15.51 -19.28 -7.06
CA THR A 767 16.55 -20.24 -6.68
C THR A 767 16.16 -21.05 -5.44
N GLU A 768 15.26 -20.52 -4.62
CA GLU A 768 14.72 -21.14 -3.41
C GLU A 768 13.48 -21.97 -3.79
N HIS A 769 13.67 -23.01 -4.60
CA HIS A 769 12.58 -23.68 -5.33
C HIS A 769 11.52 -24.37 -4.45
N LYS A 770 11.85 -24.66 -3.18
CA LYS A 770 10.93 -25.26 -2.21
C LYS A 770 10.09 -24.24 -1.42
N LEU A 771 10.39 -22.94 -1.55
CA LEU A 771 9.66 -21.87 -0.86
C LEU A 771 8.39 -21.49 -1.64
N ASP A 772 7.23 -21.93 -1.16
CA ASP A 772 5.92 -21.70 -1.77
C ASP A 772 5.60 -20.21 -2.00
N GLN A 773 5.97 -19.35 -1.06
CA GLN A 773 5.74 -17.91 -1.14
C GLN A 773 6.47 -17.23 -2.32
N ARG A 774 7.40 -17.91 -3.00
CA ARG A 774 8.05 -17.39 -4.21
C ARG A 774 7.18 -17.52 -5.46
N TYR A 775 6.14 -18.36 -5.42
CA TYR A 775 5.29 -18.70 -6.55
C TYR A 775 3.93 -17.99 -6.55
N VAL A 776 3.69 -17.12 -5.57
CA VAL A 776 2.46 -16.34 -5.45
C VAL A 776 2.72 -14.84 -5.50
N ILE A 777 1.65 -14.09 -5.74
CA ILE A 777 1.53 -12.65 -5.55
C ILE A 777 0.38 -12.37 -4.58
N GLU A 778 0.47 -11.25 -3.86
CA GLU A 778 -0.53 -10.85 -2.88
C GLU A 778 -1.49 -9.82 -3.50
N ARG A 779 -2.78 -9.92 -3.18
CA ARG A 779 -3.80 -8.91 -3.51
C ARG A 779 -4.63 -8.57 -2.29
N HIS A 780 -4.84 -7.28 -2.09
CA HIS A 780 -5.60 -6.72 -0.99
C HIS A 780 -6.93 -6.12 -1.49
N LEU A 781 -8.02 -6.38 -0.78
CA LEU A 781 -9.32 -5.77 -0.99
C LEU A 781 -9.77 -5.04 0.28
N CYS A 782 -9.98 -3.73 0.17
CA CYS A 782 -10.51 -2.87 1.23
C CYS A 782 -11.94 -2.43 0.88
N ILE A 783 -12.92 -2.68 1.75
CA ILE A 783 -14.31 -2.30 1.52
C ILE A 783 -14.77 -1.36 2.63
N ASP A 784 -15.24 -0.16 2.27
CA ASP A 784 -16.03 0.67 3.17
C ASP A 784 -17.45 0.09 3.30
N THR A 785 -17.70 -0.56 4.43
CA THR A 785 -19.01 -1.16 4.75
C THR A 785 -20.00 -0.13 5.30
N THR A 786 -19.57 1.11 5.51
CA THR A 786 -20.42 2.23 5.95
C THR A 786 -20.92 3.12 4.82
N ALA A 787 -20.51 2.85 3.58
CA ALA A 787 -20.85 3.64 2.40
C ALA A 787 -22.36 3.83 2.17
N ALA A 788 -23.20 2.93 2.72
CA ALA A 788 -24.66 3.03 2.70
C ALA A 788 -25.21 4.11 3.67
N GLY A 789 -24.40 4.66 4.57
CA GLY A 789 -24.78 5.69 5.55
C GLY A 789 -24.80 5.23 7.01
N GLY A 790 -24.28 4.05 7.33
CA GLY A 790 -24.11 3.57 8.69
C GLY A 790 -23.51 2.17 8.79
N ASN A 791 -23.22 1.71 10.00
CA ASN A 791 -22.50 0.46 10.26
C ASN A 791 -23.42 -0.63 10.83
N ALA A 792 -23.78 -1.61 10.01
CA ALA A 792 -24.66 -2.71 10.39
C ALA A 792 -24.12 -3.55 11.57
N SER A 793 -22.80 -3.78 11.64
CA SER A 793 -22.22 -4.62 12.71
C SER A 793 -22.30 -3.93 14.07
N LEU A 794 -22.09 -2.60 14.12
CA LEU A 794 -22.24 -1.83 15.35
C LEU A 794 -23.69 -1.75 15.84
N ILE A 795 -24.65 -1.81 14.91
CA ILE A 795 -26.08 -1.83 15.26
C ILE A 795 -26.45 -3.16 15.92
N ALA A 796 -25.92 -4.28 15.41
CA ALA A 796 -26.14 -5.60 15.96
C ALA A 796 -25.38 -5.83 17.28
N SER A 797 -24.20 -5.22 17.47
CA SER A 797 -23.37 -5.38 18.67
C SER A 797 -23.78 -4.50 19.86
N ALA A 798 -24.94 -3.84 19.80
CA ALA A 798 -25.46 -2.99 20.87
C ALA A 798 -26.23 -3.78 21.95
N GLU A 799 -26.19 -5.12 21.89
CA GLU A 799 -26.58 -6.07 22.95
C GLU A 799 -25.39 -6.40 23.86
#